data_AF-A0AAI9MX09-F1
#
_entry.id   AF-A0AAI9MX09-F1
#
_cell.length_a   1.000
_cell.length_b   1.000
_cell.length_c   1.000
_cell.angle_alpha   90.00
_cell.angle_beta   90.00
_cell.angle_gamma   90.00
#
_symmetry.space_group_name_H-M   'P 1'
#
loop_
_entity.id
_entity.type
_entity.pdbx_description
1 polymer ?
#
loop_
_entity_poly.entity_id
_entity_poly.type
_entity_poly.pdbx_seq_one_letter_code
_entity_poly.pdbx_strand_id
1 'polypeptide(L)'
;MFNYLKLLLIAYTLLTHTTAIFAVELSDENNKLPSQLAFLLDDNLANNTEAIETTAEEISLKKMGLTHGVTLNGDTLQSGISFTLPYDFIATHAEMQLVLSIDSAENIEKDNLQVTLNDQSLGAIPLSQIGKDEAIFTFKIANTVLSSKNNLNFQIISNDDIINNEWTCQRPDLKNVTLKISPSSIMAMQGILMNTRKSLMDFPRPFLDPLKINKNELAFVYSASPNPDILAASAIVASIFGIKSEEKENHFHVYLDQIPEKHAVLFTTTNEMIAGLSFAHSDGPHLKIIDNPINQKYKILVVSGRNAEELRQAAYQLFTEDLPDGDSDHLHVPAYRSKNRLAYDAPNWLPLKKSIPFSQIMKTNDALQSRLFLLEEKNITFQVPPDTFMLTGNKIPVQINYSFDKKNWVDMNNSILTIALNYQFLKNISAHKNSVITAITDFFGHNQKNSTMLYLDNSGLIGENKLSFYFNIKTDENIACDIINNASFVNQILTNSTIDLSDASHFGELPNTHWFLNGLFPYTKYADLSDTVLLLNRQPEKEDIVLMLQLMEKSGRITGFPVSHLTILSDTQKSHSKLKNSNIIVIAKIKDIPAVTSLMKGTSYHYSNGNLNIISPSLFKKVKLLLLGEWKNQFEIVSDFLSNTHQWRGILSFQSPWSSNKVVTILTATNTEQLNKLYNDIKKSERQPLDAGDILLFSDADSIKNLSINPSFLSGELPPHRLVLWFFSQHLFLLMVILFSSLLFISFYLYNKFKQHESKRLTKVKREYES
;
A
#
# COMPACT_ATOMS: atom_id res chain seq x y z
N MET A 1 73.02 -56.53 -23.77
CA MET A 1 72.09 -57.45 -23.08
C MET A 1 72.01 -57.15 -21.56
N PHE A 2 71.91 -55.87 -21.18
CA PHE A 2 71.86 -55.44 -19.77
C PHE A 2 71.06 -54.13 -19.57
N ASN A 3 70.11 -53.81 -20.48
CA ASN A 3 69.24 -52.63 -20.37
C ASN A 3 67.74 -52.91 -20.58
N TYR A 4 67.34 -54.18 -20.80
CA TYR A 4 65.92 -54.58 -20.85
C TYR A 4 65.37 -55.10 -19.51
N LEU A 5 66.23 -55.35 -18.53
CA LEU A 5 65.84 -55.91 -17.21
C LEU A 5 65.48 -54.83 -16.17
N LYS A 6 65.78 -53.54 -16.42
CA LYS A 6 65.47 -52.42 -15.51
C LYS A 6 64.11 -51.77 -15.76
N LEU A 7 63.51 -51.91 -16.94
CA LEU A 7 62.17 -51.37 -17.22
C LEU A 7 61.04 -52.31 -16.74
N LEU A 8 61.30 -53.61 -16.66
CA LEU A 8 60.33 -54.61 -16.18
C LEU A 8 60.16 -54.59 -14.65
N LEU A 9 61.12 -54.03 -13.90
CA LEU A 9 61.06 -53.92 -12.44
C LEU A 9 60.30 -52.68 -11.92
N ILE A 10 60.08 -51.66 -12.76
CA ILE A 10 59.36 -50.43 -12.36
C ILE A 10 57.86 -50.53 -12.68
N ALA A 11 57.48 -51.39 -13.64
CA ALA A 11 56.08 -51.62 -14.01
C ALA A 11 55.34 -52.59 -13.07
N TYR A 12 56.04 -53.42 -12.28
CA TYR A 12 55.42 -54.38 -11.38
C TYR A 12 55.04 -53.80 -10.00
N THR A 13 55.67 -52.69 -9.59
CA THR A 13 55.47 -52.07 -8.26
C THR A 13 54.35 -51.02 -8.20
N LEU A 14 53.66 -50.74 -9.31
CA LEU A 14 52.62 -49.69 -9.38
C LEU A 14 51.21 -50.21 -9.70
N LEU A 15 51.00 -51.53 -9.80
CA LEU A 15 49.73 -52.12 -10.24
C LEU A 15 49.15 -53.21 -9.32
N THR A 16 49.66 -53.37 -8.10
CA THR A 16 49.05 -54.26 -7.09
C THR A 16 48.89 -53.52 -5.77
N HIS A 17 47.72 -53.70 -5.14
CA HIS A 17 47.20 -53.09 -3.89
C HIS A 17 46.33 -51.85 -4.15
N THR A 18 45.02 -51.83 -3.91
CA THR A 18 44.20 -52.64 -2.98
C THR A 18 42.70 -52.59 -3.35
N THR A 19 42.05 -53.74 -3.46
CA THR A 19 40.62 -53.91 -3.20
C THR A 19 40.43 -54.76 -1.93
N ALA A 20 39.63 -54.22 -1.02
CA ALA A 20 38.77 -54.88 -0.02
C ALA A 20 39.34 -55.94 0.95
N ILE A 21 39.09 -55.75 2.26
CA ILE A 21 38.15 -56.55 3.10
C ILE A 21 38.38 -56.28 4.61
N PHE A 22 37.24 -56.24 5.31
CA PHE A 22 36.91 -56.29 6.75
C PHE A 22 37.95 -56.63 7.85
N ALA A 23 37.78 -55.87 8.95
CA ALA A 23 37.76 -56.19 10.39
C ALA A 23 39.02 -56.73 11.10
N VAL A 24 39.42 -56.05 12.20
CA VAL A 24 39.40 -56.51 13.61
C VAL A 24 39.92 -55.38 14.54
N GLU A 25 39.37 -55.35 15.76
CA GLU A 25 39.49 -54.41 16.89
C GLU A 25 40.92 -54.04 17.34
N LEU A 26 41.08 -52.86 17.96
CA LEU A 26 41.74 -52.67 19.28
C LEU A 26 41.68 -51.22 19.81
N SER A 27 41.08 -51.10 21.00
CA SER A 27 41.44 -50.30 22.19
C SER A 27 41.72 -48.78 22.12
N ASP A 28 41.02 -48.09 23.04
CA ASP A 28 41.27 -46.78 23.65
C ASP A 28 42.75 -46.38 23.83
N GLU A 29 43.09 -45.15 23.43
CA GLU A 29 43.55 -44.08 24.34
C GLU A 29 43.94 -42.81 23.54
N ASN A 30 43.60 -41.65 24.10
CA ASN A 30 44.09 -40.29 23.79
C ASN A 30 43.33 -39.40 22.79
N ASN A 31 42.17 -38.93 23.26
CA ASN A 31 41.84 -37.51 23.49
C ASN A 31 42.80 -36.44 22.92
N LYS A 32 42.35 -35.74 21.87
CA LYS A 32 42.13 -34.27 21.82
C LYS A 32 41.70 -33.83 20.42
N LEU A 33 40.41 -33.55 20.23
CA LEU A 33 39.87 -32.83 19.06
C LEU A 33 39.99 -31.29 19.29
N PRO A 34 40.12 -30.49 18.22
CA PRO A 34 40.28 -29.05 18.31
C PRO A 34 39.00 -28.35 18.80
N SER A 35 39.20 -27.34 19.66
CA SER A 35 38.22 -26.69 20.53
C SER A 35 37.18 -25.78 19.84
N GLN A 36 36.67 -26.14 18.66
CA GLN A 36 35.59 -25.40 17.98
C GLN A 36 34.35 -26.25 17.66
N LEU A 37 34.36 -27.56 17.93
CA LEU A 37 33.20 -28.45 17.73
C LEU A 37 32.67 -29.11 19.01
N ALA A 38 33.24 -28.81 20.18
CA ALA A 38 32.85 -29.42 21.46
C ALA A 38 31.59 -28.79 22.10
N PHE A 39 31.04 -27.68 21.57
CA PHE A 39 29.82 -27.07 22.10
C PHE A 39 28.53 -27.74 21.61
N LEU A 40 28.60 -28.55 20.54
CA LEU A 40 27.42 -29.16 19.91
C LEU A 40 27.16 -30.62 20.32
N LEU A 41 28.03 -31.21 21.15
CA LEU A 41 27.97 -32.63 21.50
C LEU A 41 28.30 -32.86 22.98
N ASP A 42 27.63 -32.15 23.88
CA ASP A 42 27.56 -32.58 25.28
C ASP A 42 26.37 -33.53 25.44
N ASP A 43 26.67 -34.75 25.87
CA ASP A 43 25.79 -35.91 25.97
C ASP A 43 24.62 -35.70 26.93
N ASN A 44 23.47 -35.25 26.41
CA ASN A 44 22.16 -35.44 27.04
C ASN A 44 20.96 -35.50 26.06
N LEU A 45 21.19 -35.61 24.74
CA LEU A 45 20.13 -35.64 23.72
C LEU A 45 19.63 -37.04 23.35
N ALA A 46 19.89 -38.06 24.17
CA ALA A 46 19.42 -39.42 23.91
C ALA A 46 18.03 -39.75 24.50
N ASN A 47 17.32 -38.79 25.11
CA ASN A 47 16.01 -39.05 25.73
C ASN A 47 14.88 -38.04 25.43
N ASN A 48 15.04 -37.15 24.44
CA ASN A 48 13.91 -36.35 23.94
C ASN A 48 13.65 -36.68 22.47
N THR A 49 12.81 -37.69 22.22
CA THR A 49 11.92 -37.66 21.05
C THR A 49 10.89 -36.54 21.24
N GLU A 50 11.34 -35.29 21.26
CA GLU A 50 10.46 -34.17 20.93
C GLU A 50 10.28 -34.23 19.42
N ALA A 51 9.12 -34.73 18.99
CA ALA A 51 8.71 -34.59 17.60
C ALA A 51 8.79 -33.09 17.27
N ILE A 52 9.72 -32.70 16.39
CA ILE A 52 9.82 -31.32 15.95
C ILE A 52 8.50 -31.00 15.27
N GLU A 53 7.66 -30.21 15.94
CA GLU A 53 6.37 -29.78 15.40
C GLU A 53 6.61 -29.00 14.11
N THR A 54 6.24 -29.62 13.00
CA THR A 54 6.29 -29.01 11.69
C THR A 54 4.97 -28.35 11.36
N THR A 55 5.02 -27.13 10.83
CA THR A 55 3.87 -26.41 10.28
C THR A 55 3.81 -26.61 8.78
N ALA A 56 2.62 -26.93 8.27
CA ALA A 56 2.36 -26.95 6.83
C ALA A 56 1.85 -25.58 6.36
N GLU A 57 2.36 -25.10 5.22
CA GLU A 57 1.93 -23.87 4.58
C GLU A 57 1.75 -24.10 3.08
N GLU A 58 0.65 -23.57 2.52
CA GLU A 58 0.37 -23.64 1.08
C GLU A 58 0.20 -22.25 0.49
N ILE A 59 0.92 -21.99 -0.61
CA ILE A 59 0.94 -20.70 -1.29
C ILE A 59 0.69 -20.93 -2.78
N SER A 60 -0.41 -20.38 -3.32
CA SER A 60 -0.70 -20.46 -4.75
C SER A 60 0.01 -19.36 -5.54
N LEU A 61 0.22 -19.57 -6.84
CA LEU A 61 0.76 -18.55 -7.74
C LEU A 61 -0.10 -17.27 -7.74
N LYS A 62 -1.43 -17.41 -7.60
CA LYS A 62 -2.34 -16.29 -7.38
C LYS A 62 -1.96 -15.44 -6.16
N LYS A 63 -1.61 -16.08 -5.05
CA LYS A 63 -1.19 -15.40 -3.81
C LYS A 63 0.22 -14.81 -3.93
N MET A 64 1.09 -15.43 -4.72
CA MET A 64 2.44 -14.89 -4.98
C MET A 64 2.40 -13.61 -5.83
N GLY A 65 1.35 -13.41 -6.63
CA GLY A 65 1.11 -12.20 -7.42
C GLY A 65 0.64 -12.45 -8.86
N LEU A 66 0.69 -13.70 -9.33
CA LEU A 66 0.20 -14.10 -10.66
C LEU A 66 -1.31 -14.33 -10.65
N THR A 67 -2.09 -13.26 -10.50
CA THR A 67 -3.55 -13.34 -10.29
C THR A 67 -4.32 -13.98 -11.44
N HIS A 68 -3.81 -13.88 -12.67
CA HIS A 68 -4.38 -14.45 -13.89
C HIS A 68 -3.57 -15.65 -14.43
N GLY A 69 -2.56 -16.12 -13.68
CA GLY A 69 -1.61 -17.12 -14.16
C GLY A 69 -0.54 -16.53 -15.08
N VAL A 70 0.10 -17.40 -15.85
CA VAL A 70 1.16 -17.05 -16.80
C VAL A 70 0.80 -17.62 -18.16
N THR A 71 1.02 -16.84 -19.22
CA THR A 71 0.86 -17.29 -20.59
C THR A 71 2.20 -17.18 -21.32
N LEU A 72 2.67 -18.29 -21.89
CA LEU A 72 3.87 -18.37 -22.70
C LEU A 72 3.49 -18.70 -24.15
N ASN A 73 4.14 -18.04 -25.12
CA ASN A 73 3.86 -18.18 -26.55
C ASN A 73 5.11 -17.78 -27.37
N GLY A 74 5.01 -17.76 -28.70
CA GLY A 74 6.14 -17.40 -29.58
C GLY A 74 6.78 -16.04 -29.31
N ASP A 75 6.03 -15.07 -28.79
CA ASP A 75 6.54 -13.75 -28.43
C ASP A 75 7.14 -13.73 -27.01
N THR A 76 6.56 -14.50 -26.09
CA THR A 76 6.95 -14.58 -24.67
C THR A 76 7.33 -16.01 -24.29
N LEU A 77 8.61 -16.34 -24.45
CA LEU A 77 9.15 -17.68 -24.17
C LEU A 77 9.49 -17.90 -22.68
N GLN A 78 9.56 -16.84 -21.89
CA GLN A 78 9.95 -16.90 -20.49
C GLN A 78 9.10 -15.95 -19.64
N SER A 79 8.74 -16.39 -18.45
CA SER A 79 8.05 -15.59 -17.45
C SER A 79 8.29 -16.16 -16.06
N GLY A 80 8.15 -15.34 -15.03
CA GLY A 80 8.42 -15.76 -13.66
C GLY A 80 7.80 -14.84 -12.64
N ILE A 81 7.96 -15.21 -11.37
CA ILE A 81 7.58 -14.39 -10.24
C ILE A 81 8.58 -14.55 -9.11
N SER A 82 8.85 -13.43 -8.43
CA SER A 82 9.55 -13.46 -7.15
C SER A 82 8.56 -13.54 -5.99
N PHE A 83 8.84 -14.39 -5.01
CA PHE A 83 8.04 -14.55 -3.80
C PHE A 83 8.94 -14.60 -2.56
N THR A 84 8.37 -14.39 -1.38
CA THR A 84 9.11 -14.25 -0.14
C THR A 84 8.64 -15.25 0.91
N LEU A 85 9.53 -15.69 1.79
CA LEU A 85 9.17 -16.55 2.93
C LEU A 85 9.42 -15.79 4.24
N PRO A 86 8.57 -15.99 5.26
CA PRO A 86 8.79 -15.41 6.58
C PRO A 86 10.15 -15.78 7.16
N TYR A 87 10.76 -14.86 7.92
CA TYR A 87 12.10 -15.05 8.49
C TYR A 87 12.14 -16.11 9.59
N ASP A 88 11.03 -16.30 10.29
CA ASP A 88 10.85 -17.28 11.36
C ASP A 88 10.44 -18.67 10.86
N PHE A 89 10.25 -18.86 9.55
CA PHE A 89 9.86 -20.13 8.95
C PHE A 89 11.00 -20.73 8.13
N ILE A 90 11.42 -21.94 8.49
CA ILE A 90 12.40 -22.70 7.73
C ILE A 90 11.70 -23.88 7.07
N ALA A 91 11.59 -23.84 5.73
CA ALA A 91 11.04 -24.94 4.95
C ALA A 91 11.98 -26.15 5.00
N THR A 92 11.46 -27.30 5.43
CA THR A 92 12.19 -28.59 5.46
C THR A 92 11.86 -29.45 4.25
N HIS A 93 10.61 -29.40 3.80
CA HIS A 93 10.11 -30.06 2.61
C HIS A 93 9.28 -29.07 1.82
N ALA A 94 9.41 -29.09 0.50
CA ALA A 94 8.60 -28.28 -0.38
C ALA A 94 8.30 -29.05 -1.67
N GLU A 95 7.06 -28.94 -2.12
CA GLU A 95 6.59 -29.49 -3.38
C GLU A 95 5.81 -28.42 -4.14
N MET A 96 6.03 -28.35 -5.45
CA MET A 96 5.31 -27.46 -6.33
C MET A 96 4.43 -28.25 -7.27
N GLN A 97 3.14 -27.97 -7.25
CA GLN A 97 2.17 -28.51 -8.19
C GLN A 97 1.82 -27.43 -9.21
N LEU A 98 2.17 -27.68 -10.47
CA LEU A 98 1.84 -26.83 -11.61
C LEU A 98 0.62 -27.40 -12.34
N VAL A 99 -0.37 -26.53 -12.55
CA VAL A 99 -1.55 -26.81 -13.36
C VAL A 99 -1.35 -26.12 -14.70
N LEU A 100 -1.22 -26.90 -15.78
CA LEU A 100 -0.82 -26.44 -17.11
C LEU A 100 -1.87 -26.81 -18.17
N SER A 101 -2.05 -25.95 -19.18
CA SER A 101 -2.86 -26.28 -20.37
C SER A 101 -2.27 -25.64 -21.62
N ILE A 102 -2.54 -26.23 -22.79
CA ILE A 102 -2.02 -25.74 -24.07
C ILE A 102 -3.14 -25.68 -25.12
N ASP A 103 -3.26 -24.55 -25.82
CA ASP A 103 -4.38 -24.33 -26.77
C ASP A 103 -4.20 -25.05 -28.12
N SER A 104 -2.94 -25.35 -28.53
CA SER A 104 -2.60 -26.02 -29.79
C SER A 104 -1.31 -26.85 -29.64
N ALA A 105 -1.23 -27.99 -30.34
CA ALA A 105 -0.16 -28.98 -30.22
C ALA A 105 0.67 -29.17 -31.50
N GLU A 106 0.57 -28.27 -32.47
CA GLU A 106 1.41 -28.35 -33.68
C GLU A 106 2.85 -27.90 -33.39
N ASN A 107 3.84 -28.69 -33.84
CA ASN A 107 5.28 -28.41 -33.74
C ASN A 107 5.90 -28.31 -32.33
N ILE A 108 5.24 -28.80 -31.27
CA ILE A 108 5.74 -28.72 -29.88
C ILE A 108 6.53 -29.95 -29.40
N GLU A 109 6.70 -30.97 -30.25
CA GLU A 109 7.27 -32.27 -29.84
C GLU A 109 8.71 -32.19 -29.31
N LYS A 110 9.43 -31.14 -29.68
CA LYS A 110 10.85 -30.93 -29.33
C LYS A 110 11.06 -29.92 -28.22
N ASP A 111 9.99 -29.32 -27.73
CA ASP A 111 10.04 -28.20 -26.80
C ASP A 111 9.66 -28.65 -25.39
N ASN A 112 10.34 -28.07 -24.40
CA ASN A 112 10.13 -28.37 -22.98
C ASN A 112 9.89 -27.08 -22.21
N LEU A 113 8.99 -27.13 -21.23
CA LEU A 113 8.86 -26.11 -20.20
C LEU A 113 9.89 -26.40 -19.10
N GLN A 114 10.97 -25.64 -19.07
CA GLN A 114 11.92 -25.63 -17.97
C GLN A 114 11.39 -24.78 -16.81
N VAL A 115 11.47 -25.33 -15.60
CA VAL A 115 11.10 -24.66 -14.36
C VAL A 115 12.37 -24.46 -13.53
N THR A 116 12.71 -23.22 -13.22
CA THR A 116 13.86 -22.87 -12.37
C THR A 116 13.42 -22.11 -11.13
N LEU A 117 14.08 -22.38 -10.01
CA LEU A 117 13.89 -21.66 -8.75
C LEU A 117 15.27 -21.19 -8.26
N ASN A 118 15.45 -19.90 -8.06
CA ASN A 118 16.74 -19.29 -7.68
C ASN A 118 17.89 -19.79 -8.58
N ASP A 119 17.66 -19.74 -9.89
CA ASP A 119 18.60 -20.19 -10.94
C ASP A 119 18.92 -21.71 -10.95
N GLN A 120 18.29 -22.49 -10.07
CA GLN A 120 18.40 -23.94 -10.04
C GLN A 120 17.24 -24.61 -10.78
N SER A 121 17.55 -25.50 -11.73
CA SER A 121 16.55 -26.27 -12.46
C SER A 121 15.84 -27.28 -11.55
N LEU A 122 14.51 -27.16 -11.45
CA LEU A 122 13.64 -28.12 -10.76
C LEU A 122 13.26 -29.30 -11.67
N GLY A 123 13.26 -29.07 -12.98
CA GLY A 123 12.95 -30.07 -14.00
C GLY A 123 12.43 -29.42 -15.29
N ALA A 124 12.18 -30.26 -16.28
CA ALA A 124 11.61 -29.86 -17.56
C ALA A 124 10.39 -30.75 -17.89
N ILE A 125 9.30 -30.14 -18.35
CA ILE A 125 8.09 -30.84 -18.78
C ILE A 125 8.03 -30.80 -20.31
N PRO A 126 8.00 -31.95 -21.00
CA PRO A 126 7.78 -31.97 -22.44
C PRO A 126 6.41 -31.38 -22.78
N LEU A 127 6.37 -30.39 -23.69
CA LEU A 127 5.11 -29.75 -24.06
C LEU A 127 4.14 -30.74 -24.71
N SER A 128 4.64 -31.79 -25.36
CA SER A 128 3.85 -32.90 -25.93
C SER A 128 3.01 -33.67 -24.91
N GLN A 129 3.31 -33.56 -23.60
CA GLN A 129 2.54 -34.20 -22.53
C GLN A 129 1.39 -33.31 -22.01
N ILE A 130 1.30 -32.06 -22.46
CA ILE A 130 0.31 -31.09 -22.02
C ILE A 130 -0.83 -31.07 -23.04
N GLY A 131 -2.06 -31.29 -22.58
CA GLY A 131 -3.26 -31.25 -23.41
C GLY A 131 -4.00 -29.91 -23.34
N LYS A 132 -5.15 -29.85 -24.01
CA LYS A 132 -6.12 -28.74 -23.85
C LYS A 132 -6.75 -28.72 -22.46
N ASP A 133 -6.93 -29.90 -21.86
CA ASP A 133 -7.38 -30.05 -20.49
C ASP A 133 -6.24 -29.76 -19.51
N GLU A 134 -6.58 -29.30 -18.31
CA GLU A 134 -5.59 -29.01 -17.28
C GLU A 134 -4.82 -30.27 -16.85
N ALA A 135 -3.51 -30.27 -17.08
CA ALA A 135 -2.58 -31.29 -16.63
C ALA A 135 -1.84 -30.84 -15.38
N ILE A 136 -1.62 -31.75 -14.42
CA ILE A 136 -0.98 -31.45 -13.14
C ILE A 136 0.39 -32.12 -13.08
N PHE A 137 1.43 -31.33 -12.82
CA PHE A 137 2.80 -31.81 -12.65
C PHE A 137 3.33 -31.43 -11.27
N THR A 138 4.03 -32.34 -10.61
CA THR A 138 4.58 -32.10 -9.26
C THR A 138 6.10 -32.14 -9.28
N PHE A 139 6.73 -31.12 -8.71
CA PHE A 139 8.17 -31.01 -8.54
C PHE A 139 8.54 -31.03 -7.06
N LYS A 140 9.50 -31.87 -6.69
CA LYS A 140 10.10 -31.83 -5.36
C LYS A 140 11.18 -30.75 -5.32
N ILE A 141 11.10 -29.88 -4.32
CA ILE A 141 12.04 -28.78 -4.13
C ILE A 141 12.94 -29.13 -2.95
N ALA A 142 14.25 -29.17 -3.18
CA ALA A 142 15.21 -29.33 -2.11
C ALA A 142 15.23 -28.06 -1.23
N ASN A 143 15.28 -28.24 0.09
CA ASN A 143 15.30 -27.13 1.05
C ASN A 143 16.46 -26.15 0.84
N THR A 144 17.60 -26.61 0.31
CA THR A 144 18.78 -25.78 0.01
C THR A 144 18.53 -24.74 -1.09
N VAL A 145 17.50 -24.93 -1.91
CA VAL A 145 17.14 -24.00 -3.00
C VAL A 145 16.31 -22.83 -2.47
N LEU A 146 15.55 -23.04 -1.39
CA LEU A 146 14.68 -22.02 -0.83
C LEU A 146 15.46 -21.04 0.04
N SER A 147 15.13 -19.76 -0.09
CA SER A 147 15.62 -18.69 0.76
C SER A 147 14.47 -17.77 1.18
N SER A 148 14.74 -16.69 1.91
CA SER A 148 13.70 -15.72 2.27
C SER A 148 13.19 -14.92 1.06
N LYS A 149 13.96 -14.85 -0.04
CA LYS A 149 13.57 -14.23 -1.32
C LYS A 149 13.82 -15.22 -2.45
N ASN A 150 12.76 -15.68 -3.10
CA ASN A 150 12.83 -16.69 -4.13
C ASN A 150 12.39 -16.14 -5.47
N ASN A 151 13.04 -16.56 -6.55
CA ASN A 151 12.65 -16.25 -7.92
C ASN A 151 12.29 -17.54 -8.64
N LEU A 152 11.01 -17.68 -8.98
CA LEU A 152 10.48 -18.80 -9.75
C LEU A 152 10.36 -18.38 -11.22
N ASN A 153 10.93 -19.16 -12.11
CA ASN A 153 10.96 -18.84 -13.54
C ASN A 153 10.55 -20.05 -14.37
N PHE A 154 9.80 -19.75 -15.43
CA PHE A 154 9.25 -20.69 -16.39
C PHE A 154 9.77 -20.29 -17.77
N GLN A 155 10.41 -21.22 -18.47
CA GLN A 155 11.02 -20.95 -19.76
C GLN A 155 10.75 -22.09 -20.73
N ILE A 156 10.32 -21.77 -21.95
CA ILE A 156 10.26 -22.75 -23.03
C ILE A 156 11.64 -22.85 -23.68
N ILE A 157 12.20 -24.06 -23.69
CA ILE A 157 13.48 -24.40 -24.32
C ILE A 157 13.24 -25.44 -25.43
N SER A 158 14.01 -25.36 -26.51
CA SER A 158 13.98 -26.38 -27.58
C SER A 158 15.21 -27.27 -27.50
N ASN A 159 15.06 -28.55 -27.83
CA ASN A 159 16.16 -29.52 -27.78
C ASN A 159 17.15 -29.46 -28.97
N ASP A 160 16.87 -28.67 -30.01
CA ASP A 160 17.65 -28.60 -31.26
C ASP A 160 18.70 -27.46 -31.29
N ASP A 161 19.36 -27.16 -30.16
CA ASP A 161 20.47 -26.17 -30.13
C ASP A 161 21.75 -26.66 -30.86
N ILE A 162 21.77 -27.90 -31.36
CA ILE A 162 22.87 -28.48 -32.13
C ILE A 162 22.34 -29.18 -33.37
N ILE A 163 22.47 -28.54 -34.53
CA ILE A 163 22.31 -29.16 -35.85
C ILE A 163 23.70 -29.21 -36.50
N ASN A 164 24.19 -30.39 -36.87
CA ASN A 164 25.48 -30.58 -37.56
C ASN A 164 26.73 -30.06 -36.81
N ASN A 165 26.83 -30.22 -35.48
CA ASN A 165 27.95 -29.70 -34.67
C ASN A 165 28.13 -28.17 -34.73
N GLU A 166 27.15 -27.44 -35.27
CA GLU A 166 27.08 -25.99 -35.22
C GLU A 166 25.96 -25.59 -34.24
N TRP A 167 26.26 -24.65 -33.34
CA TRP A 167 25.26 -24.05 -32.44
C TRP A 167 24.30 -23.22 -33.29
N THR A 168 23.21 -23.82 -33.73
CA THR A 168 22.11 -23.10 -34.36
C THR A 168 21.02 -22.94 -33.32
N CYS A 169 21.07 -21.87 -32.53
CA CYS A 169 19.93 -21.55 -31.69
C CYS A 169 18.77 -21.08 -32.59
N GLN A 170 17.92 -22.03 -32.96
CA GLN A 170 16.66 -21.77 -33.63
C GLN A 170 15.64 -21.48 -32.54
N ARG A 171 15.05 -20.28 -32.58
CA ARG A 171 13.92 -19.95 -31.70
C ARG A 171 12.79 -20.98 -31.94
N PRO A 172 12.19 -21.55 -30.88
CA PRO A 172 11.05 -22.45 -31.03
C PRO A 172 9.96 -21.79 -31.91
N ASP A 173 9.52 -22.44 -32.98
CA ASP A 173 8.47 -21.90 -33.89
C ASP A 173 7.08 -22.08 -33.28
N LEU A 174 6.79 -21.27 -32.25
CA LEU A 174 5.58 -21.33 -31.43
C LEU A 174 4.49 -20.36 -31.90
N LYS A 175 4.44 -20.01 -33.20
CA LYS A 175 3.53 -18.96 -33.73
C LYS A 175 2.06 -19.15 -33.38
N ASN A 176 1.61 -20.39 -33.12
CA ASN A 176 0.24 -20.72 -32.76
C ASN A 176 0.11 -21.45 -31.40
N VAL A 177 1.17 -21.48 -30.59
CA VAL A 177 1.19 -22.22 -29.33
C VAL A 177 1.01 -21.25 -28.18
N THR A 178 0.02 -21.52 -27.33
CA THR A 178 -0.24 -20.76 -26.11
C THR A 178 -0.27 -21.73 -24.95
N LEU A 179 0.80 -21.73 -24.15
CA LEU A 179 0.92 -22.48 -22.91
C LEU A 179 0.43 -21.60 -21.75
N LYS A 180 -0.51 -22.10 -20.97
CA LYS A 180 -1.08 -21.43 -19.80
C LYS A 180 -0.66 -22.17 -18.54
N ILE A 181 -0.15 -21.42 -17.57
CA ILE A 181 0.11 -21.87 -16.21
C ILE A 181 -1.00 -21.28 -15.34
N SER A 182 -1.83 -22.13 -14.73
CA SER A 182 -3.00 -21.70 -14.00
C SER A 182 -2.62 -20.99 -12.70
N PRO A 183 -3.34 -19.91 -12.31
CA PRO A 183 -3.14 -19.24 -11.02
C PRO A 183 -3.44 -20.13 -9.81
N SER A 184 -4.11 -21.28 -10.01
CA SER A 184 -4.39 -22.28 -8.98
C SER A 184 -3.18 -23.17 -8.64
N SER A 185 -2.10 -23.14 -9.42
CA SER A 185 -0.86 -23.86 -9.12
C SER A 185 -0.35 -23.50 -7.73
N ILE A 186 0.10 -24.50 -6.95
CA ILE A 186 0.44 -24.36 -5.53
C ILE A 186 1.89 -24.75 -5.23
N MET A 187 2.48 -24.09 -4.25
CA MET A 187 3.66 -24.53 -3.53
C MET A 187 3.22 -24.95 -2.13
N ALA A 188 3.31 -26.24 -1.85
CA ALA A 188 3.08 -26.83 -0.53
C ALA A 188 4.42 -26.96 0.19
N MET A 189 4.51 -26.46 1.41
CA MET A 189 5.72 -26.46 2.22
C MET A 189 5.41 -27.03 3.59
N GLN A 190 6.38 -27.74 4.15
CA GLN A 190 6.37 -28.17 5.53
C GLN A 190 7.66 -27.71 6.17
N GLY A 191 7.57 -26.99 7.28
CA GLY A 191 8.72 -26.35 7.89
C GLY A 191 8.62 -26.24 9.39
N ILE A 192 9.67 -25.70 9.99
CA ILE A 192 9.78 -25.50 11.44
C ILE A 192 9.62 -24.01 11.70
N LEU A 193 8.72 -23.67 12.62
CA LEU A 193 8.63 -22.31 13.15
C LEU A 193 9.72 -22.11 14.21
N MET A 194 10.61 -21.17 13.97
CA MET A 194 11.73 -20.86 14.85
C MET A 194 11.26 -20.19 16.14
N ASN A 195 11.83 -20.62 17.26
CA ASN A 195 11.69 -19.88 18.50
C ASN A 195 12.54 -18.61 18.44
N THR A 196 11.92 -17.48 18.16
CA THR A 196 12.61 -16.19 18.02
C THR A 196 13.17 -15.71 19.36
N ARG A 197 14.23 -14.90 19.33
CA ARG A 197 14.81 -14.32 20.56
C ARG A 197 13.87 -13.27 21.15
N LYS A 198 13.95 -13.07 22.46
CA LYS A 198 13.26 -11.97 23.17
C LYS A 198 14.09 -10.69 23.05
N SER A 199 14.15 -10.10 21.86
CA SER A 199 14.92 -8.87 21.64
C SER A 199 14.08 -7.81 20.94
N LEU A 200 14.17 -6.57 21.45
CA LEU A 200 13.55 -5.40 20.85
C LEU A 200 14.34 -4.88 19.64
N MET A 201 15.61 -5.28 19.48
CA MET A 201 16.47 -4.87 18.36
C MET A 201 15.86 -5.23 17.00
N ASP A 202 15.16 -6.38 16.92
CA ASP A 202 14.57 -6.89 15.69
C ASP A 202 13.18 -6.32 15.38
N PHE A 203 12.66 -5.39 16.21
CA PHE A 203 11.34 -4.79 15.99
C PHE A 203 11.26 -4.14 14.59
N PRO A 204 10.21 -4.42 13.79
CA PRO A 204 8.90 -4.90 14.22
C PRO A 204 8.71 -6.43 14.20
N ARG A 205 9.75 -7.20 13.87
CA ARG A 205 9.72 -8.67 14.00
C ARG A 205 9.74 -9.09 15.47
N PRO A 206 9.15 -10.24 15.83
CA PRO A 206 8.41 -11.17 14.96
C PRO A 206 6.92 -10.80 14.76
N PHE A 207 6.46 -9.65 15.28
CA PHE A 207 5.05 -9.25 15.23
C PHE A 207 4.60 -8.87 13.82
N LEU A 208 5.47 -8.19 13.07
CA LEU A 208 5.28 -7.82 11.69
C LEU A 208 6.49 -8.29 10.88
N ASP A 209 6.24 -9.12 9.86
CA ASP A 209 7.28 -9.54 8.92
C ASP A 209 6.95 -9.03 7.51
N PRO A 210 7.76 -8.10 6.95
CA PRO A 210 7.54 -7.59 5.60
C PRO A 210 7.68 -8.68 4.52
N LEU A 211 8.36 -9.80 4.80
CA LEU A 211 8.54 -10.93 3.88
C LEU A 211 7.37 -11.92 3.90
N LYS A 212 6.38 -11.76 4.77
CA LYS A 212 5.18 -12.59 4.74
C LYS A 212 4.34 -12.26 3.51
N ILE A 213 3.99 -13.27 2.69
CA ILE A 213 3.20 -13.09 1.46
C ILE A 213 1.75 -12.73 1.79
N ASN A 214 1.16 -13.41 2.77
CA ASN A 214 -0.21 -13.17 3.20
C ASN A 214 -0.31 -11.87 4.02
N LYS A 215 -1.55 -11.38 4.20
CA LYS A 215 -1.82 -10.20 5.05
C LYS A 215 -1.20 -10.38 6.43
N ASN A 216 -0.65 -9.30 6.98
CA ASN A 216 -0.11 -9.31 8.33
C ASN A 216 -1.25 -9.32 9.34
N GLU A 217 -1.32 -10.35 10.17
CA GLU A 217 -2.29 -10.45 11.26
C GLU A 217 -1.64 -10.05 12.58
N LEU A 218 -2.00 -8.89 13.09
CA LEU A 218 -1.49 -8.34 14.34
C LEU A 218 -2.50 -8.61 15.46
N ALA A 219 -2.07 -9.28 16.54
CA ALA A 219 -2.91 -9.51 17.70
C ALA A 219 -2.65 -8.45 18.78
N PHE A 220 -3.70 -7.77 19.23
CA PHE A 220 -3.64 -6.76 20.29
C PHE A 220 -4.44 -7.27 21.49
N VAL A 221 -3.82 -7.26 22.67
CA VAL A 221 -4.37 -7.83 23.91
C VAL A 221 -4.56 -6.71 24.94
N TYR A 222 -5.74 -6.70 25.56
CA TYR A 222 -6.13 -5.73 26.57
C TYR A 222 -6.76 -6.42 27.79
N SER A 223 -6.96 -5.67 28.87
CA SER A 223 -7.85 -6.06 29.96
C SER A 223 -9.31 -6.17 29.48
N ALA A 224 -10.19 -6.74 30.31
CA ALA A 224 -11.61 -6.94 29.97
C ALA A 224 -12.35 -5.63 29.60
N SER A 225 -11.89 -4.49 30.12
CA SER A 225 -12.44 -3.17 29.82
C SER A 225 -11.31 -2.15 29.67
N PRO A 226 -10.76 -1.97 28.46
CA PRO A 226 -9.64 -1.05 28.25
C PRO A 226 -10.09 0.40 28.43
N ASN A 227 -9.29 1.18 29.14
CA ASN A 227 -9.51 2.62 29.30
C ASN A 227 -9.06 3.40 28.04
N PRO A 228 -9.50 4.66 27.85
CA PRO A 228 -9.11 5.47 26.70
C PRO A 228 -7.59 5.70 26.55
N ASP A 229 -6.86 5.72 27.65
CA ASP A 229 -5.41 5.98 27.64
C ASP A 229 -4.63 4.80 27.06
N ILE A 230 -5.00 3.57 27.45
CA ILE A 230 -4.50 2.32 26.88
C ILE A 230 -4.83 2.25 25.38
N LEU A 231 -6.07 2.60 25.00
CA LEU A 231 -6.47 2.63 23.59
C LEU A 231 -5.64 3.65 22.80
N ALA A 232 -5.35 4.81 23.37
CA ALA A 232 -4.54 5.84 22.73
C ALA A 232 -3.08 5.40 22.56
N ALA A 233 -2.49 4.70 23.54
CA ALA A 233 -1.19 4.08 23.38
C ALA A 233 -1.18 2.99 22.29
N SER A 234 -2.24 2.17 22.23
CA SER A 234 -2.36 1.15 21.18
C SER A 234 -2.55 1.74 19.78
N ALA A 235 -3.23 2.88 19.66
CA ALA A 235 -3.33 3.64 18.41
C ALA A 235 -1.95 4.10 17.90
N ILE A 236 -1.06 4.53 18.81
CA ILE A 236 0.33 4.88 18.45
C ILE A 236 1.04 3.66 17.87
N VAL A 237 0.99 2.50 18.55
CA VAL A 237 1.63 1.28 18.06
C VAL A 237 1.04 0.81 16.73
N ALA A 238 -0.28 0.87 16.56
CA ALA A 238 -0.93 0.56 15.28
C ALA A 238 -0.43 1.46 14.14
N SER A 239 -0.29 2.76 14.39
CA SER A 239 0.28 3.69 13.40
C SER A 239 1.74 3.38 13.07
N ILE A 240 2.54 2.94 14.04
CA ILE A 240 3.94 2.52 13.81
C ILE A 240 4.00 1.28 12.93
N PHE A 241 3.13 0.28 13.16
CA PHE A 241 3.03 -0.87 12.28
C PHE A 241 2.64 -0.47 10.86
N GLY A 242 1.74 0.51 10.69
CA GLY A 242 1.40 1.06 9.37
C GLY A 242 2.57 1.76 8.67
N ILE A 243 3.44 2.44 9.42
CA ILE A 243 4.67 3.04 8.86
C ILE A 243 5.64 1.93 8.41
N LYS A 244 5.77 0.86 9.22
CA LYS A 244 6.72 -0.24 8.97
C LYS A 244 6.21 -1.30 7.98
N SER A 245 4.93 -1.29 7.61
CA SER A 245 4.35 -2.28 6.69
C SER A 245 4.43 -1.92 5.21
N GLU A 246 5.05 -0.78 4.87
CA GLU A 246 5.20 -0.29 3.50
C GLU A 246 3.85 -0.23 2.75
N GLU A 247 3.70 -0.94 1.63
CA GLU A 247 2.44 -1.02 0.86
C GLU A 247 1.51 -2.13 1.36
N LYS A 248 1.98 -3.03 2.23
CA LYS A 248 1.17 -4.12 2.77
C LYS A 248 0.33 -3.60 3.93
N GLU A 249 -0.96 -3.89 3.87
CA GLU A 249 -1.86 -3.55 4.96
C GLU A 249 -1.83 -4.60 6.07
N ASN A 250 -2.05 -4.12 7.29
CA ASN A 250 -2.17 -4.96 8.47
C ASN A 250 -3.63 -5.16 8.87
N HIS A 251 -3.97 -6.35 9.35
CA HIS A 251 -5.26 -6.68 9.93
C HIS A 251 -5.09 -6.92 11.43
N PHE A 252 -5.98 -6.33 12.24
CA PHE A 252 -5.89 -6.39 13.69
C PHE A 252 -6.91 -7.38 14.25
N HIS A 253 -6.46 -8.23 15.16
CA HIS A 253 -7.31 -9.07 16.00
C HIS A 253 -7.23 -8.57 17.44
N VAL A 254 -8.38 -8.20 18.01
CA VAL A 254 -8.47 -7.68 19.38
C VAL A 254 -8.91 -8.78 20.33
N TYR A 255 -8.13 -8.99 21.38
CA TYR A 255 -8.42 -9.93 22.46
C TYR A 255 -8.60 -9.14 23.76
N LEU A 256 -9.71 -9.40 24.45
CA LEU A 256 -10.03 -8.80 25.75
C LEU A 256 -9.92 -9.89 26.79
N ASP A 257 -9.04 -9.71 27.76
CA ASP A 257 -8.76 -10.66 28.85
C ASP A 257 -8.43 -12.10 28.37
N GLN A 258 -7.79 -12.21 27.20
CA GLN A 258 -7.43 -13.48 26.58
C GLN A 258 -6.10 -13.34 25.84
N ILE A 259 -5.24 -14.34 25.97
CA ILE A 259 -4.00 -14.45 25.18
C ILE A 259 -4.26 -15.39 24.00
N PRO A 260 -3.94 -14.99 22.76
CA PRO A 260 -4.06 -15.87 21.61
C PRO A 260 -2.80 -16.72 21.42
N GLU A 261 -2.91 -17.87 20.75
CA GLU A 261 -1.75 -18.68 20.35
C GLU A 261 -1.07 -18.10 19.09
N LYS A 262 -0.53 -16.87 19.19
CA LYS A 262 0.25 -16.18 18.15
C LYS A 262 1.08 -15.04 18.77
N HIS A 263 1.93 -14.41 17.96
CA HIS A 263 2.60 -13.16 18.35
C HIS A 263 1.55 -12.08 18.66
N ALA A 264 1.73 -11.35 19.77
CA ALA A 264 0.77 -10.35 20.21
C ALA A 264 1.43 -9.12 20.87
N VAL A 265 0.74 -7.99 20.83
CA VAL A 265 1.10 -6.79 21.60
C VAL A 265 0.09 -6.61 22.73
N LEU A 266 0.57 -6.57 23.96
CA LEU A 266 -0.24 -6.44 25.16
C LEU A 266 -0.03 -5.06 25.77
N PHE A 267 -1.13 -4.40 26.13
CA PHE A 267 -1.10 -3.08 26.77
C PHE A 267 -1.62 -3.18 28.20
N THR A 268 -0.89 -2.63 29.17
CA THR A 268 -1.26 -2.76 30.58
C THR A 268 -0.77 -1.59 31.42
N THR A 269 -1.55 -1.21 32.43
CA THR A 269 -1.09 -0.31 33.51
C THR A 269 -0.67 -1.09 34.75
N THR A 270 -0.05 -0.40 35.71
CA THR A 270 0.36 -1.03 36.97
C THR A 270 -0.80 -1.72 37.70
N ASN A 271 -0.57 -2.95 38.16
CA ASN A 271 -1.51 -3.77 38.94
C ASN A 271 -2.74 -4.29 38.17
N GLU A 272 -2.77 -4.22 36.85
CA GLU A 272 -3.78 -4.94 36.06
C GLU A 272 -3.39 -6.41 35.89
N MET A 273 -4.39 -7.29 36.00
CA MET A 273 -4.25 -8.69 35.59
C MET A 273 -4.97 -8.89 34.27
N ILE A 274 -4.31 -9.55 33.33
CA ILE A 274 -4.85 -9.83 31.99
C ILE A 274 -4.64 -11.31 31.71
N ALA A 275 -5.73 -12.05 31.51
CA ALA A 275 -5.72 -13.50 31.27
C ALA A 275 -4.91 -14.29 32.32
N GLY A 276 -4.93 -13.85 33.58
CA GLY A 276 -4.19 -14.48 34.68
C GLY A 276 -2.68 -14.15 34.73
N LEU A 277 -2.16 -13.35 33.80
CA LEU A 277 -0.80 -12.81 33.91
C LEU A 277 -0.80 -11.56 34.78
N SER A 278 0.10 -11.55 35.77
CA SER A 278 0.43 -10.36 36.55
C SER A 278 1.73 -9.77 36.00
N PHE A 279 1.70 -8.48 35.67
CA PHE A 279 2.87 -7.74 35.28
C PHE A 279 3.41 -6.98 36.50
N ALA A 280 4.69 -7.18 36.80
CA ALA A 280 5.35 -6.47 37.90
C ALA A 280 5.20 -4.95 37.72
N HIS A 281 5.19 -4.22 38.83
CA HIS A 281 5.11 -2.76 38.81
C HIS A 281 6.20 -2.18 37.89
N SER A 282 5.79 -1.45 36.84
CA SER A 282 6.74 -0.79 35.96
C SER A 282 7.21 0.50 36.63
N ASP A 283 8.51 0.65 36.85
CA ASP A 283 9.12 1.86 37.42
C ASP A 283 9.24 2.95 36.32
N GLY A 284 8.13 3.30 35.68
CA GLY A 284 8.04 4.26 34.58
C GLY A 284 7.63 3.64 33.23
N PRO A 285 7.84 4.36 32.11
CA PRO A 285 7.63 3.87 30.75
C PRO A 285 8.47 2.63 30.45
N HIS A 286 7.85 1.54 30.03
CA HIS A 286 8.54 0.26 29.93
C HIS A 286 8.01 -0.62 28.79
N LEU A 287 8.95 -1.17 28.00
CA LEU A 287 8.72 -2.15 26.94
C LEU A 287 9.36 -3.48 27.35
N LYS A 288 8.66 -4.60 27.15
CA LYS A 288 9.22 -5.93 27.44
C LYS A 288 8.70 -6.99 26.47
N ILE A 289 9.54 -7.91 26.03
CA ILE A 289 9.15 -9.09 25.27
C ILE A 289 9.17 -10.32 26.18
N ILE A 290 8.05 -11.04 26.25
CA ILE A 290 7.94 -12.30 26.97
C ILE A 290 7.57 -13.44 26.02
N ASP A 291 7.78 -14.68 26.46
CA ASP A 291 7.20 -15.83 25.76
C ASP A 291 5.70 -15.84 25.96
N ASN A 292 4.99 -16.26 24.91
CA ASN A 292 3.56 -16.50 25.04
C ASN A 292 3.34 -17.74 25.94
N PRO A 293 2.56 -17.63 27.03
CA PRO A 293 2.36 -18.72 27.97
C PRO A 293 1.60 -19.92 27.38
N ILE A 294 0.87 -19.73 26.28
CA ILE A 294 0.17 -20.82 25.58
C ILE A 294 1.14 -21.61 24.70
N ASN A 295 2.03 -20.90 23.97
CA ASN A 295 3.01 -21.51 23.09
C ASN A 295 4.28 -20.63 23.01
N GLN A 296 5.38 -21.12 23.58
CA GLN A 296 6.61 -20.34 23.77
C GLN A 296 7.30 -19.91 22.47
N LYS A 297 6.98 -20.52 21.32
CA LYS A 297 7.49 -20.07 20.01
C LYS A 297 6.99 -18.67 19.68
N TYR A 298 5.78 -18.33 20.13
CA TYR A 298 5.23 -17.00 20.00
C TYR A 298 5.70 -16.06 21.11
N LYS A 299 5.70 -14.77 20.80
CA LYS A 299 6.20 -13.69 21.65
C LYS A 299 5.10 -12.68 21.94
N ILE A 300 5.14 -12.08 23.11
CA ILE A 300 4.24 -11.00 23.51
C ILE A 300 5.07 -9.75 23.79
N LEU A 301 4.82 -8.66 23.06
CA LEU A 301 5.36 -7.34 23.36
C LEU A 301 4.44 -6.65 24.38
N VAL A 302 4.91 -6.50 25.61
CA VAL A 302 4.24 -5.80 26.69
C VAL A 302 4.63 -4.32 26.64
N VAL A 303 3.64 -3.47 26.44
CA VAL A 303 3.74 -2.00 26.51
C VAL A 303 3.09 -1.55 27.83
N SER A 304 3.89 -0.98 28.72
CA SER A 304 3.48 -0.70 30.10
C SER A 304 3.91 0.67 30.62
N GLY A 305 3.16 1.20 31.58
CA GLY A 305 3.44 2.47 32.26
C GLY A 305 2.50 2.71 33.43
N ARG A 306 2.85 3.64 34.33
CA ARG A 306 2.05 3.96 35.53
C ARG A 306 0.84 4.85 35.24
N ASN A 307 0.89 5.59 34.13
CA ASN A 307 -0.14 6.54 33.72
C ASN A 307 -0.18 6.69 32.19
N ALA A 308 -1.13 7.48 31.70
CA ALA A 308 -1.35 7.72 30.28
C ALA A 308 -0.11 8.25 29.55
N GLU A 309 0.62 9.20 30.13
CA GLU A 309 1.80 9.79 29.49
C GLU A 309 2.93 8.77 29.35
N GLU A 310 3.16 7.96 30.38
CA GLU A 310 4.20 6.92 30.36
C GLU A 310 3.89 5.81 29.36
N LEU A 311 2.61 5.39 29.26
CA LEU A 311 2.17 4.44 28.25
C LEU A 311 2.40 4.97 26.83
N ARG A 312 2.11 6.25 26.59
CA ARG A 312 2.34 6.89 25.29
C ARG A 312 3.82 6.98 24.96
N GLN A 313 4.67 7.27 25.96
CA GLN A 313 6.13 7.29 25.79
C GLN A 313 6.67 5.91 25.43
N ALA A 314 6.24 4.86 26.14
CA ALA A 314 6.61 3.49 25.83
C ALA A 314 6.19 3.09 24.41
N ALA A 315 4.93 3.39 24.03
CA ALA A 315 4.44 3.13 22.68
C ALA A 315 5.20 3.91 21.60
N TYR A 316 5.51 5.18 21.83
CA TYR A 316 6.22 6.03 20.89
C TYR A 316 7.67 5.60 20.68
N GLN A 317 8.33 5.02 21.69
CA GLN A 317 9.71 4.52 21.59
C GLN A 317 9.89 3.48 20.48
N LEU A 318 8.85 2.71 20.16
CA LEU A 318 8.87 1.71 19.07
C LEU A 318 9.02 2.34 17.67
N PHE A 319 8.84 3.66 17.54
CA PHE A 319 9.06 4.37 16.28
C PHE A 319 10.56 4.60 15.99
N THR A 320 11.40 4.61 17.02
CA THR A 320 12.85 4.81 16.87
C THR A 320 13.48 3.66 16.09
N GLU A 321 14.38 3.98 15.16
CA GLU A 321 15.00 2.98 14.27
C GLU A 321 15.94 2.04 15.02
N ASP A 322 16.75 2.57 15.93
CA ASP A 322 17.74 1.81 16.70
C ASP A 322 17.23 1.61 18.14
N LEU A 323 16.39 0.60 18.35
CA LEU A 323 16.12 0.14 19.72
C LEU A 323 17.40 -0.50 20.29
N PRO A 324 17.73 -0.24 21.56
CA PRO A 324 19.03 -0.59 22.14
C PRO A 324 19.38 -2.06 21.95
N ASP A 325 20.61 -2.26 21.52
CA ASP A 325 21.19 -3.57 21.25
C ASP A 325 21.67 -4.20 22.55
N GLY A 326 21.19 -5.40 22.82
CA GLY A 326 21.49 -6.17 24.03
C GLY A 326 20.45 -7.26 24.22
N ASP A 327 20.88 -8.42 24.70
CA ASP A 327 20.01 -9.56 25.07
C ASP A 327 19.00 -9.23 26.20
N SER A 328 18.73 -7.95 26.49
CA SER A 328 17.69 -7.51 27.39
C SER A 328 16.32 -7.64 26.72
N ASP A 329 15.51 -8.53 27.27
CA ASP A 329 14.09 -8.70 26.95
C ASP A 329 13.25 -7.47 27.32
N HIS A 330 13.83 -6.42 27.89
CA HIS A 330 13.16 -5.24 28.41
C HIS A 330 13.93 -3.94 28.11
N LEU A 331 13.19 -2.83 28.05
CA LEU A 331 13.70 -1.49 27.87
C LEU A 331 12.95 -0.52 28.77
N HIS A 332 13.70 0.18 29.62
CA HIS A 332 13.21 1.35 30.33
C HIS A 332 13.34 2.58 29.43
N VAL A 333 12.22 3.26 29.15
CA VAL A 333 12.18 4.37 28.20
C VAL A 333 12.38 5.69 28.95
N PRO A 334 13.33 6.55 28.53
CA PRO A 334 13.52 7.84 29.18
C PRO A 334 12.28 8.71 28.99
N ALA A 335 11.91 9.44 30.04
CA ALA A 335 10.79 10.37 29.98
C ALA A 335 11.07 11.47 28.95
N TYR A 336 10.29 11.49 27.87
CA TYR A 336 10.38 12.48 26.79
C TYR A 336 8.98 12.88 26.32
N ARG A 337 8.82 14.14 25.94
CA ARG A 337 7.56 14.63 25.36
C ARG A 337 7.78 14.97 23.90
N SER A 338 7.10 14.26 23.00
CA SER A 338 7.14 14.57 21.58
C SER A 338 6.61 15.98 21.32
N LYS A 339 7.25 16.69 20.39
CA LYS A 339 6.78 18.01 19.96
C LYS A 339 5.62 17.84 18.98
N ASN A 340 4.67 18.78 19.02
CA ASN A 340 3.59 18.82 18.05
C ASN A 340 4.15 19.05 16.63
N ARG A 341 3.56 18.37 15.66
CA ARG A 341 3.84 18.54 14.24
C ARG A 341 3.20 19.81 13.67
N LEU A 342 3.75 20.32 12.58
CA LEU A 342 3.19 21.46 11.84
C LEU A 342 2.17 20.98 10.80
N ALA A 343 1.34 21.89 10.29
CA ALA A 343 0.41 21.54 9.24
C ALA A 343 1.15 21.19 7.94
N TYR A 344 0.73 20.10 7.28
CA TYR A 344 1.28 19.59 6.02
C TYR A 344 2.78 19.20 6.08
N ASP A 345 3.28 18.86 7.26
CA ASP A 345 4.69 18.47 7.45
C ASP A 345 4.90 16.94 7.45
N ALA A 346 3.90 16.16 7.03
CA ALA A 346 3.95 14.71 7.04
C ALA A 346 5.11 14.18 6.18
N PRO A 347 5.99 13.31 6.72
CA PRO A 347 7.16 12.79 6.00
C PRO A 347 6.87 12.16 4.63
N ASN A 348 5.74 11.46 4.48
CA ASN A 348 5.39 10.79 3.23
C ASN A 348 4.70 11.70 2.20
N TRP A 349 4.32 12.92 2.58
CA TRP A 349 3.68 13.86 1.66
C TRP A 349 4.70 14.66 0.87
N LEU A 350 4.49 14.75 -0.44
CA LEU A 350 5.25 15.67 -1.28
C LEU A 350 4.89 17.11 -0.92
N PRO A 351 5.88 17.97 -0.59
CA PRO A 351 5.62 19.36 -0.28
C PRO A 351 5.12 20.12 -1.51
N LEU A 352 4.03 20.87 -1.35
CA LEU A 352 3.55 21.76 -2.41
C LEU A 352 4.51 22.97 -2.60
N LYS A 353 4.33 23.69 -3.70
CA LYS A 353 5.09 24.90 -4.06
C LYS A 353 6.57 24.66 -4.37
N LYS A 354 6.93 23.43 -4.77
CA LYS A 354 8.31 23.01 -5.09
C LYS A 354 8.35 22.01 -6.24
N SER A 355 9.48 21.97 -6.94
CA SER A 355 9.85 20.88 -7.84
C SER A 355 10.70 19.86 -7.11
N ILE A 356 10.33 18.59 -7.20
CA ILE A 356 10.88 17.50 -6.38
C ILE A 356 11.50 16.46 -7.32
N PRO A 357 12.80 16.13 -7.17
CA PRO A 357 13.44 15.09 -7.94
C PRO A 357 13.07 13.68 -7.45
N PHE A 358 13.06 12.71 -8.36
CA PHE A 358 12.77 11.31 -8.03
C PHE A 358 13.74 10.73 -7.01
N SER A 359 14.98 11.20 -6.95
CA SER A 359 15.95 10.83 -5.92
C SER A 359 15.49 11.09 -4.48
N GLN A 360 14.55 12.02 -4.26
CA GLN A 360 13.98 12.29 -2.92
C GLN A 360 12.75 11.43 -2.60
N ILE A 361 12.17 10.76 -3.61
CA ILE A 361 10.94 9.96 -3.49
C ILE A 361 11.28 8.47 -3.46
N MET A 362 12.30 8.05 -4.22
CA MET A 362 12.72 6.66 -4.33
C MET A 362 13.40 6.16 -3.07
N LYS A 363 13.07 4.93 -2.64
CA LYS A 363 13.73 4.25 -1.51
C LYS A 363 15.13 3.71 -1.86
N THR A 364 15.33 3.26 -3.09
CA THR A 364 16.61 2.69 -3.57
C THR A 364 16.94 3.20 -4.98
N ASN A 365 18.23 3.35 -5.26
CA ASN A 365 18.72 3.90 -6.54
C ASN A 365 18.47 2.98 -7.75
N ASP A 366 18.33 1.67 -7.51
CA ASP A 366 18.11 0.67 -8.56
C ASP A 366 16.62 0.44 -8.88
N ALA A 367 15.70 1.03 -8.12
CA ALA A 367 14.26 0.77 -8.24
C ALA A 367 13.67 1.10 -9.63
N LEU A 368 14.34 1.95 -10.41
CA LEU A 368 13.91 2.35 -11.76
C LEU A 368 14.81 1.85 -12.89
N GLN A 369 15.64 0.84 -12.61
CA GLN A 369 16.42 0.13 -13.62
C GLN A 369 15.71 -1.17 -14.01
N SER A 370 15.49 -1.37 -15.31
CA SER A 370 15.05 -2.66 -15.87
C SER A 370 16.25 -3.39 -16.45
N ARG A 371 16.47 -4.61 -15.97
CA ARG A 371 17.59 -5.49 -16.39
C ARG A 371 17.15 -6.70 -17.20
N LEU A 372 15.84 -6.90 -17.34
CA LEU A 372 15.22 -8.05 -17.99
C LEU A 372 14.46 -7.58 -19.24
N PHE A 373 14.30 -8.50 -20.20
CA PHE A 373 13.45 -8.33 -21.38
C PHE A 373 11.95 -8.30 -21.05
N LEU A 374 11.58 -8.76 -19.84
CA LEU A 374 10.20 -8.80 -19.39
C LEU A 374 9.65 -7.38 -19.18
N LEU A 375 8.35 -7.20 -19.42
CA LEU A 375 7.62 -6.02 -18.95
C LEU A 375 7.53 -6.04 -17.42
N GLU A 376 8.63 -5.72 -16.76
CA GLU A 376 8.65 -5.48 -15.33
C GLU A 376 8.11 -4.07 -15.05
N GLU A 377 7.16 -3.98 -14.13
CA GLU A 377 6.68 -2.69 -13.64
C GLU A 377 7.77 -2.04 -12.78
N LYS A 378 8.40 -0.98 -13.28
CA LYS A 378 9.19 -0.07 -12.45
C LYS A 378 8.27 1.04 -11.98
N ASN A 379 8.25 1.33 -10.69
CA ASN A 379 7.29 2.30 -10.17
C ASN A 379 7.90 3.22 -9.12
N ILE A 380 7.22 4.36 -8.94
CA ILE A 380 7.43 5.27 -7.82
C ILE A 380 6.08 5.50 -7.19
N THR A 381 5.98 5.22 -5.90
CA THR A 381 4.81 5.56 -5.10
C THR A 381 5.06 6.89 -4.40
N PHE A 382 4.12 7.82 -4.51
CA PHE A 382 4.19 9.13 -3.87
C PHE A 382 2.81 9.58 -3.37
N GLN A 383 2.79 10.38 -2.32
CA GLN A 383 1.55 10.89 -1.74
C GLN A 383 1.52 12.41 -1.82
N VAL A 384 0.33 12.96 -2.09
CA VAL A 384 0.08 14.39 -1.99
C VAL A 384 -1.00 14.65 -0.95
N PRO A 385 -0.97 15.80 -0.27
CA PRO A 385 -2.06 16.22 0.60
C PRO A 385 -3.40 16.18 -0.17
N PRO A 386 -4.48 15.58 0.37
CA PRO A 386 -5.74 15.45 -0.37
C PRO A 386 -6.39 16.76 -0.80
N ASP A 387 -6.07 17.87 -0.12
CA ASP A 387 -6.53 19.22 -0.46
C ASP A 387 -5.64 19.93 -1.49
N THR A 388 -4.80 19.18 -2.22
CA THR A 388 -4.03 19.69 -3.34
C THR A 388 -4.97 20.14 -4.45
N PHE A 389 -4.96 21.44 -4.72
CA PHE A 389 -5.85 22.08 -5.67
C PHE A 389 -5.08 22.84 -6.74
N MET A 390 -5.57 22.71 -7.97
CA MET A 390 -5.17 23.50 -9.12
C MET A 390 -6.43 23.98 -9.87
N LEU A 391 -6.35 25.16 -10.47
CA LEU A 391 -7.46 25.70 -11.26
C LEU A 391 -7.69 24.81 -12.51
N THR A 392 -8.95 24.63 -12.89
CA THR A 392 -9.35 23.78 -14.03
C THR A 392 -8.56 24.10 -15.30
N GLY A 393 -7.94 23.07 -15.90
CA GLY A 393 -7.12 23.20 -17.11
C GLY A 393 -5.60 23.25 -16.83
N ASN A 394 -5.18 23.56 -15.60
CA ASN A 394 -3.78 23.43 -15.21
C ASN A 394 -3.43 21.95 -15.00
N LYS A 395 -2.19 21.58 -15.36
CA LYS A 395 -1.67 20.22 -15.21
C LYS A 395 -0.35 20.25 -14.48
N ILE A 396 -0.02 19.15 -13.81
CA ILE A 396 1.23 19.00 -13.05
C ILE A 396 2.32 18.58 -14.04
N PRO A 397 3.35 19.42 -14.29
CA PRO A 397 4.46 19.05 -15.14
C PRO A 397 5.33 17.99 -14.45
N VAL A 398 5.64 16.93 -15.19
CA VAL A 398 6.57 15.89 -14.76
C VAL A 398 7.63 15.72 -15.84
N GLN A 399 8.87 16.05 -15.50
CA GLN A 399 10.01 15.86 -16.38
C GLN A 399 10.58 14.46 -16.17
N ILE A 400 10.47 13.61 -17.20
CA ILE A 400 11.05 12.26 -17.19
C ILE A 400 12.32 12.26 -18.02
N ASN A 401 13.43 12.03 -17.34
CA ASN A 401 14.73 11.80 -17.96
C ASN A 401 14.96 10.28 -17.99
N TYR A 402 15.24 9.71 -19.15
CA TYR A 402 15.33 8.26 -19.33
C TYR A 402 16.50 7.88 -20.26
N SER A 403 16.92 6.62 -20.16
CA SER A 403 17.96 6.03 -21.00
C SER A 403 17.53 4.65 -21.47
N PHE A 404 17.58 4.43 -22.78
CA PHE A 404 17.53 3.10 -23.37
C PHE A 404 18.96 2.63 -23.63
N ASP A 405 19.29 1.40 -23.23
CA ASP A 405 20.60 0.83 -23.54
C ASP A 405 20.63 0.42 -25.01
N LYS A 406 21.52 1.05 -25.79
CA LYS A 406 21.63 0.79 -27.23
C LYS A 406 22.51 -0.42 -27.47
N LYS A 407 21.88 -1.58 -27.69
CA LYS A 407 22.55 -2.79 -28.18
C LYS A 407 22.18 -3.05 -29.64
N ASN A 408 23.07 -3.73 -30.35
CA ASN A 408 22.91 -4.12 -31.75
C ASN A 408 21.78 -5.14 -32.01
N TRP A 409 21.22 -5.70 -30.94
CA TRP A 409 20.11 -6.65 -30.97
C TRP A 409 18.78 -6.01 -30.54
N VAL A 410 18.77 -4.74 -30.09
CA VAL A 410 17.54 -4.05 -29.70
C VAL A 410 16.97 -3.31 -30.90
N ASP A 411 15.74 -3.67 -31.27
CA ASP A 411 14.98 -2.90 -32.25
C ASP A 411 14.50 -1.59 -31.60
N MET A 412 15.29 -0.52 -31.79
CA MET A 412 14.96 0.80 -31.25
C MET A 412 13.72 1.43 -31.89
N ASN A 413 13.35 1.02 -33.10
CA ASN A 413 12.18 1.58 -33.80
C ASN A 413 10.88 1.05 -33.20
N ASN A 414 10.86 -0.22 -32.80
CA ASN A 414 9.69 -0.87 -32.23
C ASN A 414 9.70 -0.96 -30.69
N SER A 415 10.80 -0.55 -30.04
CA SER A 415 10.88 -0.46 -28.58
C SER A 415 10.23 0.82 -28.03
N ILE A 416 9.45 0.68 -26.95
CA ILE A 416 8.72 1.79 -26.31
C ILE A 416 8.85 1.76 -24.78
N LEU A 417 8.78 2.94 -24.17
CA LEU A 417 8.55 3.14 -22.74
C LEU A 417 7.10 3.59 -22.55
N THR A 418 6.31 2.74 -21.88
CA THR A 418 4.93 3.03 -21.49
C THR A 418 4.90 3.59 -20.08
N ILE A 419 4.19 4.70 -19.90
CA ILE A 419 4.03 5.37 -18.60
C ILE A 419 2.56 5.37 -18.22
N ALA A 420 2.26 4.98 -16.99
CA ALA A 420 0.93 4.97 -16.42
C ALA A 420 0.91 5.62 -15.03
N LEU A 421 -0.21 6.23 -14.65
CA LEU A 421 -0.47 6.74 -13.31
C LEU A 421 -1.67 6.01 -12.76
N ASN A 422 -1.56 5.40 -11.58
CA ASN A 422 -2.65 4.65 -10.93
C ASN A 422 -3.28 3.63 -11.89
N TYR A 423 -2.43 2.90 -12.63
CA TYR A 423 -2.81 1.92 -13.65
C TYR A 423 -3.51 2.49 -14.91
N GLN A 424 -3.68 3.81 -15.00
CA GLN A 424 -4.22 4.47 -16.17
C GLN A 424 -3.09 4.90 -17.11
N PHE A 425 -3.20 4.50 -18.38
CA PHE A 425 -2.24 4.84 -19.41
C PHE A 425 -2.12 6.36 -19.59
N LEU A 426 -0.89 6.89 -19.61
CA LEU A 426 -0.61 8.29 -19.87
C LEU A 426 0.02 8.52 -21.24
N LYS A 427 1.14 7.83 -21.52
CA LYS A 427 1.94 8.10 -22.72
C LYS A 427 2.86 6.94 -23.08
N ASN A 428 3.08 6.76 -24.38
CA ASN A 428 4.16 5.95 -24.93
C ASN A 428 5.28 6.84 -25.46
N ILE A 429 6.51 6.46 -25.18
CA ILE A 429 7.72 7.13 -25.65
C ILE A 429 8.50 6.12 -26.48
N SER A 430 8.70 6.41 -27.78
CA SER A 430 9.55 5.56 -28.63
C SER A 430 11.01 5.67 -28.20
N ALA A 431 11.72 4.54 -28.23
CA ALA A 431 13.15 4.49 -27.99
C ALA A 431 13.95 5.19 -29.10
N HIS A 432 13.40 5.22 -30.33
CA HIS A 432 13.94 5.98 -31.45
C HIS A 432 13.40 7.42 -31.47
N LYS A 433 14.30 8.41 -31.43
CA LYS A 433 13.96 9.82 -31.65
C LYS A 433 14.57 10.30 -32.97
N ASN A 434 13.72 10.56 -33.96
CA ASN A 434 14.10 11.35 -35.13
C ASN A 434 14.33 12.80 -34.71
N SER A 435 15.54 13.16 -34.31
CA SER A 435 15.95 14.56 -34.28
C SER A 435 16.99 14.77 -35.37
N VAL A 436 16.78 15.77 -36.22
CA VAL A 436 17.63 16.10 -37.39
C VAL A 436 19.08 16.48 -36.99
N ILE A 437 19.38 16.53 -35.69
CA ILE A 437 20.66 16.98 -35.11
C ILE A 437 21.45 15.79 -34.48
N THR A 438 20.91 14.57 -34.44
CA THR A 438 21.56 13.41 -33.78
C THR A 438 22.94 13.07 -34.34
N ALA A 439 23.12 13.21 -35.66
CA ALA A 439 24.40 12.91 -36.33
C ALA A 439 25.60 13.72 -35.80
N ILE A 440 25.38 14.92 -35.27
CA ILE A 440 26.43 15.77 -34.72
C ILE A 440 26.73 15.41 -33.26
N THR A 441 25.70 15.00 -32.49
CA THR A 441 25.86 14.60 -31.09
C THR A 441 26.46 13.20 -30.93
N ASP A 442 26.23 12.30 -31.88
CA ASP A 442 26.79 10.93 -31.86
C ASP A 442 28.32 10.93 -32.10
N PHE A 443 28.87 11.97 -32.75
CA PHE A 443 30.31 12.15 -32.93
C PHE A 443 31.08 12.45 -31.62
N PHE A 444 30.40 12.96 -30.58
CA PHE A 444 31.03 13.38 -29.30
C PHE A 444 30.82 12.39 -28.13
N GLY A 445 30.37 11.17 -28.41
CA GLY A 445 30.46 10.04 -27.46
C GLY A 445 29.75 10.22 -26.11
N HIS A 446 28.74 11.08 -26.03
CA HIS A 446 27.95 11.23 -24.81
C HIS A 446 26.70 10.35 -24.88
N ASN A 447 26.51 9.50 -23.86
CA ASN A 447 25.26 8.78 -23.61
C ASN A 447 24.09 9.77 -23.74
N GLN A 448 23.26 9.61 -24.79
CA GLN A 448 22.14 10.52 -25.06
C GLN A 448 21.13 10.43 -23.92
N LYS A 449 21.22 11.39 -22.98
CA LYS A 449 20.22 11.57 -21.92
C LYS A 449 18.98 12.16 -22.57
N ASN A 450 17.96 11.33 -22.74
CA ASN A 450 16.70 11.75 -23.33
C ASN A 450 15.76 12.27 -22.24
N SER A 451 15.06 13.38 -22.54
CA SER A 451 14.04 13.95 -21.68
C SER A 451 12.70 14.07 -22.40
N THR A 452 11.62 13.96 -21.63
CA THR A 452 10.26 14.28 -22.07
C THR A 452 9.49 14.96 -20.94
N MET A 453 8.52 15.80 -21.31
CA MET A 453 7.56 16.38 -20.38
C MET A 453 6.24 15.62 -20.46
N LEU A 454 5.74 15.24 -19.29
CA LEU A 454 4.40 14.73 -19.05
C LEU A 454 3.60 15.78 -18.28
N TYR A 455 2.28 15.73 -18.45
CA TYR A 455 1.37 16.64 -17.76
C TYR A 455 0.29 15.79 -17.11
N LEU A 456 0.34 15.66 -15.78
CA LEU A 456 -0.64 14.91 -15.02
C LEU A 456 -1.87 15.77 -14.76
N ASP A 457 -3.05 15.17 -14.91
CA ASP A 457 -4.31 15.81 -14.54
C ASP A 457 -4.48 15.76 -13.02
N ASN A 458 -4.93 16.86 -12.42
CA ASN A 458 -5.18 16.93 -10.98
C ASN A 458 -6.27 15.93 -10.55
N SER A 459 -7.25 15.68 -11.42
CA SER A 459 -8.33 14.71 -11.16
C SER A 459 -7.85 13.26 -11.05
N GLY A 460 -6.66 12.94 -11.59
CA GLY A 460 -6.07 11.61 -11.50
C GLY A 460 -5.25 11.37 -10.22
N LEU A 461 -5.01 12.42 -9.42
CA LEU A 461 -4.30 12.29 -8.16
C LEU A 461 -5.26 11.89 -7.04
N ILE A 462 -4.94 10.77 -6.40
CA ILE A 462 -5.59 10.26 -5.20
C ILE A 462 -4.57 10.26 -4.06
N GLY A 463 -4.98 10.03 -2.80
CA GLY A 463 -4.09 10.17 -1.63
C GLY A 463 -2.71 9.53 -1.82
N GLU A 464 -2.67 8.28 -2.29
CA GLU A 464 -1.46 7.55 -2.66
C GLU A 464 -1.46 7.28 -4.18
N ASN A 465 -0.40 7.73 -4.87
CA ASN A 465 -0.28 7.63 -6.32
C ASN A 465 0.89 6.76 -6.72
N LYS A 466 0.68 5.92 -7.73
CA LYS A 466 1.71 5.05 -8.31
C LYS A 466 2.00 5.48 -9.74
N LEU A 467 3.22 5.95 -9.99
CA LEU A 467 3.71 6.25 -11.34
C LEU A 467 4.49 5.04 -11.84
N SER A 468 3.96 4.34 -12.83
CA SER A 468 4.47 3.08 -13.36
C SER A 468 5.11 3.26 -14.73
N PHE A 469 6.23 2.59 -14.94
CA PHE A 469 7.07 2.62 -16.13
C PHE A 469 7.29 1.19 -16.61
N TYR A 470 6.95 0.93 -17.87
CA TYR A 470 7.14 -0.36 -18.51
C TYR A 470 8.03 -0.19 -19.74
N PHE A 471 9.21 -0.78 -19.71
CA PHE A 471 10.09 -0.86 -20.86
C PHE A 471 9.70 -2.05 -21.72
N ASN A 472 8.97 -1.80 -22.81
CA ASN A 472 8.63 -2.82 -23.79
C ASN A 472 9.70 -2.83 -24.88
N ILE A 473 10.71 -3.66 -24.67
CA ILE A 473 11.86 -3.78 -25.55
C ILE A 473 11.58 -4.86 -26.59
N LYS A 474 11.65 -4.48 -27.86
CA LYS A 474 11.56 -5.41 -28.99
C LYS A 474 12.96 -5.76 -29.45
N THR A 475 13.12 -7.04 -29.78
CA THR A 475 14.36 -7.61 -30.31
C THR A 475 14.32 -7.55 -31.82
N ASP A 476 15.44 -7.23 -32.47
CA ASP A 476 15.61 -7.38 -33.91
C ASP A 476 15.39 -8.84 -34.38
N GLU A 477 14.92 -9.02 -35.61
CA GLU A 477 14.55 -10.34 -36.15
C GLU A 477 15.77 -11.28 -36.39
N ASN A 478 17.00 -10.75 -36.41
CA ASN A 478 18.21 -11.46 -36.85
C ASN A 478 19.23 -11.76 -35.72
N ILE A 479 18.80 -11.89 -34.47
CA ILE A 479 19.71 -12.04 -33.33
C ILE A 479 20.12 -13.50 -33.10
N ALA A 480 21.42 -13.72 -32.86
CA ALA A 480 21.93 -15.00 -32.35
C ALA A 480 21.61 -15.16 -30.85
N CYS A 481 21.03 -16.29 -30.45
CA CYS A 481 20.48 -16.46 -29.09
C CYS A 481 21.47 -16.33 -27.94
N ASP A 482 22.76 -16.58 -28.16
CA ASP A 482 23.81 -16.47 -27.13
C ASP A 482 23.96 -15.05 -26.56
N ILE A 483 23.51 -14.04 -27.30
CA ILE A 483 23.63 -12.62 -26.93
C ILE A 483 22.62 -12.24 -25.83
N ILE A 484 21.50 -12.96 -25.74
CA ILE A 484 20.38 -12.64 -24.84
C ILE A 484 20.70 -13.05 -23.39
N ASN A 485 21.44 -14.14 -23.18
CA ASN A 485 21.72 -14.67 -21.84
C ASN A 485 22.94 -14.04 -21.14
N ASN A 486 23.86 -13.38 -21.87
CA ASN A 486 25.15 -12.91 -21.33
C ASN A 486 25.34 -11.39 -21.32
N ALA A 487 24.40 -10.60 -21.83
CA ALA A 487 24.54 -9.14 -21.90
C ALA A 487 23.90 -8.44 -20.70
N SER A 488 24.70 -7.73 -19.89
CA SER A 488 24.19 -6.77 -18.91
C SER A 488 23.51 -5.60 -19.63
N PHE A 489 22.20 -5.68 -19.78
CA PHE A 489 21.34 -4.70 -20.44
C PHE A 489 20.58 -3.91 -19.37
N VAL A 490 20.68 -2.57 -19.38
CA VAL A 490 20.03 -1.73 -18.35
C VAL A 490 19.33 -0.54 -18.96
N ASN A 491 17.99 -0.59 -19.03
CA ASN A 491 17.18 0.60 -19.27
C ASN A 491 16.85 1.26 -17.94
N GLN A 492 16.79 2.59 -17.91
CA GLN A 492 16.55 3.28 -16.66
C GLN A 492 15.80 4.59 -16.81
N ILE A 493 14.98 4.90 -15.80
CA ILE A 493 14.53 6.26 -15.53
C ILE A 493 15.55 6.91 -14.60
N LEU A 494 16.06 8.07 -15.00
CA LEU A 494 17.09 8.79 -14.26
C LEU A 494 16.48 9.45 -13.01
N THR A 495 17.22 9.37 -11.91
CA THR A 495 16.80 9.90 -10.58
C THR A 495 16.68 11.42 -10.52
N ASN A 496 17.21 12.14 -11.53
CA ASN A 496 17.06 13.58 -11.69
C ASN A 496 15.80 13.99 -12.46
N SER A 497 14.91 13.05 -12.78
CA SER A 497 13.53 13.33 -13.20
C SER A 497 12.78 14.06 -12.09
N THR A 498 11.83 14.94 -12.42
CA THR A 498 11.18 15.82 -11.43
C THR A 498 9.66 15.84 -11.57
N ILE A 499 8.95 16.01 -10.45
CA ILE A 499 7.53 16.39 -10.38
C ILE A 499 7.45 17.82 -9.86
N ASP A 500 6.73 18.70 -10.56
CA ASP A 500 6.60 20.10 -10.19
C ASP A 500 5.22 20.44 -9.62
N LEU A 501 5.16 20.68 -8.31
CA LEU A 501 3.95 21.10 -7.58
C LEU A 501 3.95 22.60 -7.27
N SER A 502 4.74 23.40 -8.00
CA SER A 502 4.90 24.84 -7.73
C SER A 502 3.61 25.66 -7.83
N ASP A 503 2.73 25.29 -8.77
CA ASP A 503 1.45 25.99 -9.01
C ASP A 503 0.28 25.50 -8.16
N ALA A 504 0.49 24.40 -7.41
CA ALA A 504 -0.52 23.81 -6.55
C ALA A 504 -0.72 24.60 -5.25
N SER A 505 -1.93 24.58 -4.71
CA SER A 505 -2.30 25.24 -3.45
C SER A 505 -3.13 24.30 -2.58
N HIS A 506 -3.08 24.48 -1.26
CA HIS A 506 -3.98 23.78 -0.34
C HIS A 506 -5.34 24.47 -0.34
N PHE A 507 -6.36 23.88 -0.96
CA PHE A 507 -7.69 24.47 -1.00
C PHE A 507 -8.79 23.46 -1.33
N GLY A 508 -9.95 23.63 -0.68
CA GLY A 508 -11.20 23.08 -1.16
C GLY A 508 -12.27 23.11 -0.08
N GLU A 509 -13.24 22.21 -0.18
CA GLU A 509 -14.42 22.19 0.67
C GLU A 509 -14.43 20.99 1.61
N LEU A 510 -14.87 21.23 2.85
CA LEU A 510 -15.10 20.22 3.87
C LEU A 510 -16.57 20.24 4.32
N PRO A 511 -17.16 19.12 4.75
CA PRO A 511 -16.58 17.77 4.77
C PRO A 511 -16.39 17.19 3.36
N ASN A 512 -15.47 16.23 3.24
CA ASN A 512 -15.21 15.54 1.99
C ASN A 512 -14.88 14.05 2.25
N THR A 513 -15.83 13.17 1.94
CA THR A 513 -15.72 11.72 2.11
C THR A 513 -14.60 11.12 1.26
N HIS A 514 -14.38 11.62 0.04
CA HIS A 514 -13.27 11.17 -0.81
C HIS A 514 -11.91 11.45 -0.17
N TRP A 515 -11.72 12.65 0.40
CA TRP A 515 -10.50 13.01 1.13
C TRP A 515 -10.30 12.20 2.41
N PHE A 516 -11.38 11.90 3.12
CA PHE A 516 -11.33 11.02 4.29
C PHE A 516 -10.91 9.59 3.91
N LEU A 517 -11.49 9.01 2.85
CA LEU A 517 -11.17 7.66 2.40
C LEU A 517 -9.71 7.54 1.93
N ASN A 518 -9.20 8.52 1.19
CA ASN A 518 -7.89 8.42 0.57
C ASN A 518 -6.74 8.89 1.45
N GLY A 519 -7.00 9.85 2.36
CA GLY A 519 -5.95 10.46 3.16
C GLY A 519 -6.28 10.65 4.64
N LEU A 520 -7.44 10.19 5.13
CA LEU A 520 -7.97 10.54 6.46
C LEU A 520 -7.94 12.06 6.72
N PHE A 521 -8.13 12.85 5.68
CA PHE A 521 -8.09 14.31 5.77
C PHE A 521 -9.47 14.84 6.20
N PRO A 522 -9.57 15.88 7.07
CA PRO A 522 -8.51 16.78 7.54
C PRO A 522 -7.73 16.30 8.77
N TYR A 523 -8.00 15.10 9.29
CA TYR A 523 -7.40 14.61 10.54
C TYR A 523 -5.88 14.42 10.46
N THR A 524 -5.38 14.08 9.27
CA THR A 524 -3.94 13.93 8.94
C THR A 524 -3.26 15.24 8.56
N LYS A 525 -3.96 16.39 8.57
CA LYS A 525 -3.34 17.70 8.30
C LYS A 525 -2.10 17.94 9.17
N TYR A 526 -2.14 17.47 10.42
CA TYR A 526 -0.98 17.37 11.30
C TYR A 526 -0.60 15.89 11.40
N ALA A 527 0.66 15.55 11.11
CA ALA A 527 1.08 14.15 10.99
C ALA A 527 0.93 13.34 12.29
N ASP A 528 0.91 14.01 13.46
CA ASP A 528 0.76 13.40 14.78
C ASP A 528 -0.70 13.35 15.30
N LEU A 529 -1.66 13.81 14.49
CA LEU A 529 -3.08 13.92 14.85
C LEU A 529 -3.34 14.80 16.10
N SER A 530 -2.46 15.78 16.39
CA SER A 530 -2.59 16.67 17.55
C SER A 530 -3.88 17.51 17.58
N ASP A 531 -4.47 17.75 16.41
CA ASP A 531 -5.74 18.46 16.22
C ASP A 531 -6.96 17.53 16.11
N THR A 532 -6.82 16.25 16.49
CA THR A 532 -7.84 15.22 16.34
C THR A 532 -8.23 14.61 17.69
N VAL A 533 -9.54 14.40 17.86
CA VAL A 533 -10.11 13.61 18.96
C VAL A 533 -10.88 12.44 18.37
N LEU A 534 -10.66 11.25 18.92
CA LEU A 534 -11.44 10.05 18.60
C LEU A 534 -12.37 9.72 19.75
N LEU A 535 -13.66 9.56 19.46
CA LEU A 535 -14.71 9.21 20.40
C LEU A 535 -15.13 7.75 20.21
N LEU A 536 -15.06 6.98 21.29
CA LEU A 536 -15.55 5.61 21.38
C LEU A 536 -16.64 5.50 22.45
N ASN A 537 -17.35 4.37 22.46
CA ASN A 537 -18.23 4.03 23.58
C ASN A 537 -17.40 3.88 24.88
N ARG A 538 -18.04 4.02 26.05
CA ARG A 538 -17.41 3.78 27.36
C ARG A 538 -16.96 2.34 27.55
N GLN A 539 -17.66 1.40 26.91
CA GLN A 539 -17.29 -0.01 26.84
C GLN A 539 -17.26 -0.40 25.36
N PRO A 540 -16.14 -0.12 24.66
CA PRO A 540 -16.04 -0.45 23.24
C PRO A 540 -16.01 -1.97 23.05
N GLU A 541 -16.75 -2.46 22.05
CA GLU A 541 -16.67 -3.86 21.61
C GLU A 541 -15.38 -4.08 20.81
N LYS A 542 -14.99 -5.35 20.60
CA LYS A 542 -13.74 -5.70 19.89
C LYS A 542 -13.68 -5.05 18.51
N GLU A 543 -14.80 -5.03 17.79
CA GLU A 543 -14.91 -4.49 16.44
C GLU A 543 -14.76 -2.96 16.41
N ASP A 544 -15.19 -2.25 17.46
CA ASP A 544 -15.00 -0.80 17.59
C ASP A 544 -13.50 -0.48 17.70
N ILE A 545 -12.77 -1.29 18.49
CA ILE A 545 -11.31 -1.18 18.67
C ILE A 545 -10.57 -1.57 17.37
N VAL A 546 -10.98 -2.65 16.68
CA VAL A 546 -10.38 -3.06 15.41
C VAL A 546 -10.48 -1.93 14.37
N LEU A 547 -11.65 -1.31 14.22
CA LEU A 547 -11.83 -0.20 13.29
C LEU A 547 -10.95 1.00 13.67
N MET A 548 -10.86 1.32 14.97
CA MET A 548 -9.93 2.36 15.46
C MET A 548 -8.49 2.03 15.08
N LEU A 549 -7.99 0.83 15.38
CA LEU A 549 -6.61 0.43 15.09
C LEU A 549 -6.31 0.47 13.59
N GLN A 550 -7.25 0.03 12.75
CA GLN A 550 -7.13 0.08 11.30
C GLN A 550 -7.07 1.50 10.74
N LEU A 551 -7.87 2.43 11.28
CA LEU A 551 -7.76 3.84 10.89
C LEU A 551 -6.40 4.43 11.31
N MET A 552 -5.88 4.06 12.48
CA MET A 552 -4.61 4.59 12.98
C MET A 552 -3.39 4.00 12.26
N GLU A 553 -3.45 2.72 11.91
CA GLU A 553 -2.50 2.07 11.01
C GLU A 553 -2.45 2.79 9.66
N LYS A 554 -3.62 3.02 9.04
CA LYS A 554 -3.72 3.74 7.78
C LYS A 554 -3.19 5.16 7.90
N SER A 555 -3.47 5.85 9.00
CA SER A 555 -2.92 7.18 9.27
C SER A 555 -1.39 7.18 9.34
N GLY A 556 -0.79 6.19 10.00
CA GLY A 556 0.67 6.04 10.05
C GLY A 556 1.27 5.80 8.67
N ARG A 557 0.66 4.92 7.87
CA ARG A 557 1.10 4.63 6.49
C ARG A 557 0.99 5.84 5.56
N ILE A 558 -0.08 6.62 5.68
CA ILE A 558 -0.31 7.84 4.88
C ILE A 558 0.69 8.94 5.27
N THR A 559 0.87 9.18 6.56
CA THR A 559 1.67 10.33 7.00
C THR A 559 3.16 10.03 7.10
N GLY A 560 3.54 8.77 7.36
CA GLY A 560 4.92 8.39 7.69
C GLY A 560 5.33 8.78 9.11
N PHE A 561 4.38 9.13 9.98
CA PHE A 561 4.63 9.54 11.36
C PHE A 561 3.60 8.94 12.32
N PRO A 562 3.98 8.57 13.57
CA PRO A 562 3.04 7.98 14.50
C PRO A 562 2.00 9.00 14.99
N VAL A 563 0.80 8.52 15.35
CA VAL A 563 -0.33 9.34 15.86
C VAL A 563 -0.13 9.79 17.31
N SER A 564 1.06 10.32 17.62
CA SER A 564 1.58 10.53 18.97
C SER A 564 0.85 11.56 19.81
N HIS A 565 -0.08 12.35 19.24
CA HIS A 565 -0.88 13.36 19.95
C HIS A 565 -2.39 13.16 19.82
N LEU A 566 -2.83 12.01 19.28
CA LEU A 566 -4.25 11.63 19.28
C LEU A 566 -4.79 11.56 20.70
N THR A 567 -5.95 12.19 20.91
CA THR A 567 -6.72 12.09 22.16
C THR A 567 -7.92 11.17 21.94
N ILE A 568 -8.08 10.16 22.81
CA ILE A 568 -9.27 9.29 22.80
C ILE A 568 -10.14 9.64 24.00
N LEU A 569 -11.44 9.79 23.76
CA LEU A 569 -12.43 10.09 24.79
C LEU A 569 -13.59 9.08 24.69
N SER A 570 -14.24 8.81 25.82
CA SER A 570 -15.46 7.97 25.86
C SER A 570 -16.73 8.74 26.22
N ASP A 571 -16.61 10.05 26.41
CA ASP A 571 -17.70 10.91 26.83
C ASP A 571 -17.53 12.31 26.23
N THR A 572 -18.62 12.85 25.68
CA THR A 572 -18.65 14.19 25.08
C THR A 572 -18.70 15.31 26.13
N GLN A 573 -19.03 14.99 27.39
CA GLN A 573 -19.10 15.96 28.47
C GLN A 573 -17.74 16.20 29.14
N LYS A 574 -16.92 15.16 29.25
CA LYS A 574 -15.55 15.27 29.77
C LYS A 574 -14.68 15.90 28.67
N SER A 575 -14.01 17.01 28.98
CA SER A 575 -13.10 17.72 28.06
C SER A 575 -13.76 18.43 26.86
N HIS A 576 -14.92 19.05 27.08
CA HIS A 576 -15.62 19.86 26.06
C HIS A 576 -14.74 20.93 25.38
N SER A 577 -13.79 21.53 26.11
CA SER A 577 -12.84 22.51 25.56
C SER A 577 -11.93 21.91 24.48
N LYS A 578 -11.47 20.67 24.65
CA LYS A 578 -10.66 19.96 23.66
C LYS A 578 -11.50 19.61 22.43
N LEU A 579 -12.72 19.11 22.65
CA LEU A 579 -13.66 18.78 21.56
C LEU A 579 -14.01 20.00 20.69
N LYS A 580 -14.19 21.18 21.29
CA LYS A 580 -14.48 22.42 20.55
C LYS A 580 -13.37 22.81 19.57
N ASN A 581 -12.11 22.51 19.90
CA ASN A 581 -10.94 22.97 19.16
C ASN A 581 -10.32 21.89 18.26
N SER A 582 -10.96 20.73 18.09
CA SER A 582 -10.39 19.60 17.35
C SER A 582 -11.37 19.05 16.32
N ASN A 583 -10.83 18.39 15.28
CA ASN A 583 -11.64 17.54 14.41
C ASN A 583 -11.99 16.26 15.18
N ILE A 584 -13.20 15.73 14.97
CA ILE A 584 -13.74 14.65 15.79
C ILE A 584 -14.06 13.43 14.92
N ILE A 585 -13.42 12.31 15.19
CA ILE A 585 -13.80 11.00 14.64
C ILE A 585 -14.66 10.29 15.68
N VAL A 586 -15.82 9.77 15.31
CA VAL A 586 -16.68 8.98 16.18
C VAL A 586 -16.84 7.59 15.57
N ILE A 587 -16.61 6.55 16.37
CA ILE A 587 -16.98 5.17 16.00
C ILE A 587 -18.15 4.77 16.89
N ALA A 588 -19.34 4.66 16.29
CA ALA A 588 -20.56 4.36 17.03
C ALA A 588 -21.57 3.61 16.15
N LYS A 589 -22.12 2.51 16.68
CA LYS A 589 -23.27 1.82 16.06
C LYS A 589 -24.53 2.65 16.24
N ILE A 590 -25.57 2.38 15.46
CA ILE A 590 -26.85 3.12 15.55
C ILE A 590 -27.42 3.14 16.98
N LYS A 591 -27.31 2.03 17.71
CA LYS A 591 -27.71 1.93 19.14
C LYS A 591 -26.97 2.90 20.07
N ASP A 592 -25.75 3.31 19.72
CA ASP A 592 -24.86 4.14 20.53
C ASP A 592 -24.91 5.63 20.14
N ILE A 593 -25.53 5.96 19.00
CA ILE A 593 -25.73 7.34 18.51
C ILE A 593 -26.37 8.28 19.53
N PRO A 594 -27.34 7.86 20.39
CA PRO A 594 -27.90 8.73 21.44
C PRO A 594 -26.85 9.45 22.29
N ALA A 595 -25.72 8.79 22.58
CA ALA A 595 -24.64 9.35 23.42
C ALA A 595 -23.88 10.50 22.75
N VAL A 596 -23.97 10.63 21.42
CA VAL A 596 -23.25 11.63 20.61
C VAL A 596 -24.19 12.61 19.88
N THR A 597 -25.50 12.58 20.18
CA THR A 597 -26.50 13.48 19.59
C THR A 597 -26.17 14.96 19.72
N SER A 598 -25.42 15.36 20.75
CA SER A 598 -24.93 16.74 20.90
C SER A 598 -24.05 17.21 19.75
N LEU A 599 -23.33 16.29 19.08
CA LEU A 599 -22.48 16.59 17.92
C LEU A 599 -23.31 16.83 16.66
N MET A 600 -24.49 16.20 16.53
CA MET A 600 -25.33 16.30 15.34
C MET A 600 -26.26 17.52 15.34
N LYS A 601 -26.19 18.39 16.36
CA LYS A 601 -27.02 19.59 16.45
C LYS A 601 -26.78 20.52 15.25
N GLY A 602 -27.85 20.93 14.58
CA GLY A 602 -27.79 21.83 13.42
C GLY A 602 -27.54 21.12 12.08
N THR A 603 -27.34 19.80 12.09
CA THR A 603 -27.27 18.96 10.88
C THR A 603 -28.65 18.50 10.42
N SER A 604 -28.72 17.89 9.25
CA SER A 604 -29.95 17.28 8.74
C SER A 604 -30.27 15.91 9.36
N TYR A 605 -29.36 15.35 10.17
CA TYR A 605 -29.52 14.05 10.82
C TYR A 605 -30.34 14.14 12.09
N HIS A 606 -31.27 13.20 12.26
CA HIS A 606 -32.07 13.07 13.46
C HIS A 606 -32.19 11.59 13.87
N TYR A 607 -31.86 11.28 15.11
CA TYR A 607 -32.07 9.95 15.67
C TYR A 607 -33.47 9.87 16.30
N SER A 608 -34.32 8.96 15.81
CA SER A 608 -35.67 8.74 16.34
C SER A 608 -36.06 7.27 16.23
N ASN A 609 -36.73 6.73 17.26
CA ASN A 609 -37.26 5.37 17.29
C ASN A 609 -36.23 4.27 16.94
N GLY A 610 -34.97 4.43 17.38
CA GLY A 610 -33.92 3.44 17.11
C GLY A 610 -33.25 3.56 15.74
N ASN A 611 -33.68 4.51 14.89
CA ASN A 611 -33.19 4.68 13.54
C ASN A 611 -32.62 6.08 13.31
N LEU A 612 -31.69 6.18 12.36
CA LEU A 612 -31.20 7.45 11.85
C LEU A 612 -32.07 7.90 10.68
N ASN A 613 -32.69 9.07 10.81
CA ASN A 613 -33.54 9.67 9.80
C ASN A 613 -32.98 11.02 9.35
N ILE A 614 -33.46 11.52 8.21
CA ILE A 614 -33.09 12.82 7.66
C ILE A 614 -34.31 13.72 7.56
N ILE A 615 -34.13 14.98 7.93
CA ILE A 615 -35.16 16.00 7.80
C ILE A 615 -34.95 16.75 6.49
N SER A 616 -35.93 16.68 5.59
CA SER A 616 -35.90 17.43 4.33
C SER A 616 -35.96 18.95 4.58
N PRO A 617 -35.12 19.75 3.90
CA PRO A 617 -35.11 21.20 4.08
C PRO A 617 -36.38 21.87 3.52
N SER A 618 -36.73 23.02 4.08
CA SER A 618 -37.84 23.86 3.59
C SER A 618 -37.57 24.39 2.18
N LEU A 619 -38.63 24.76 1.44
CA LEU A 619 -38.54 25.29 0.07
C LEU A 619 -37.58 26.49 -0.04
N PHE A 620 -37.64 27.42 0.91
CA PHE A 620 -36.74 28.58 0.95
C PHE A 620 -35.26 28.16 1.10
N LYS A 621 -34.99 27.16 1.94
CA LYS A 621 -33.64 26.63 2.14
C LYS A 621 -33.16 25.90 0.87
N LYS A 622 -34.03 25.17 0.16
CA LYS A 622 -33.73 24.57 -1.15
C LYS A 622 -33.32 25.63 -2.20
N VAL A 623 -34.05 26.75 -2.29
CA VAL A 623 -33.70 27.86 -3.20
C VAL A 623 -32.37 28.50 -2.82
N LYS A 624 -32.11 28.69 -1.51
CA LYS A 624 -30.83 29.22 -1.04
C LYS A 624 -29.66 28.30 -1.41
N LEU A 625 -29.80 26.99 -1.23
CA LEU A 625 -28.78 26.00 -1.59
C LEU A 625 -28.51 26.01 -3.11
N LEU A 626 -29.57 26.12 -3.92
CA LEU A 626 -29.43 26.24 -5.38
C LEU A 626 -28.64 27.48 -5.81
N LEU A 627 -28.90 28.64 -5.20
CA LEU A 627 -28.12 29.87 -5.46
C LEU A 627 -26.67 29.76 -4.99
N LEU A 628 -26.44 29.02 -3.90
CA LEU A 628 -25.13 28.69 -3.37
C LEU A 628 -24.48 27.50 -4.10
N GLY A 629 -24.90 27.14 -5.31
CA GLY A 629 -24.25 26.09 -6.09
C GLY A 629 -24.41 24.66 -5.55
N GLU A 630 -25.15 24.48 -4.45
CA GLU A 630 -25.48 23.19 -3.83
C GLU A 630 -26.76 22.61 -4.46
N TRP A 631 -26.73 22.43 -5.79
CA TRP A 631 -27.80 21.88 -6.62
C TRP A 631 -28.12 20.39 -6.39
N LYS A 632 -27.22 19.64 -5.72
CA LYS A 632 -27.41 18.21 -5.40
C LYS A 632 -28.38 18.03 -4.24
N ASN A 633 -29.68 18.15 -4.51
CA ASN A 633 -30.74 18.01 -3.50
C ASN A 633 -31.04 16.51 -3.26
N GLN A 634 -30.17 15.81 -2.52
CA GLN A 634 -30.19 14.33 -2.43
C GLN A 634 -30.88 13.77 -1.18
N PHE A 635 -31.58 14.61 -0.42
CA PHE A 635 -32.25 14.23 0.84
C PHE A 635 -33.19 13.03 0.69
N GLU A 636 -33.97 12.98 -0.40
CA GLU A 636 -34.93 11.90 -0.67
C GLU A 636 -34.20 10.57 -0.89
N ILE A 637 -33.11 10.57 -1.68
CA ILE A 637 -32.30 9.37 -1.95
C ILE A 637 -31.70 8.80 -0.65
N VAL A 638 -31.23 9.66 0.25
CA VAL A 638 -30.68 9.20 1.53
C VAL A 638 -31.79 8.73 2.46
N SER A 639 -32.90 9.48 2.57
CA SER A 639 -34.05 9.11 3.39
C SER A 639 -34.60 7.74 2.98
N ASP A 640 -34.77 7.51 1.67
CA ASP A 640 -35.25 6.25 1.11
C ASP A 640 -34.24 5.11 1.35
N PHE A 641 -32.94 5.39 1.32
CA PHE A 641 -31.95 4.37 1.63
C PHE A 641 -31.98 3.97 3.11
N LEU A 642 -31.97 4.94 4.02
CA LEU A 642 -31.94 4.70 5.47
C LEU A 642 -33.23 4.04 5.97
N SER A 643 -34.38 4.34 5.35
CA SER A 643 -35.67 3.76 5.72
C SER A 643 -35.88 2.34 5.17
N ASN A 644 -35.43 2.05 3.95
CA ASN A 644 -35.67 0.77 3.28
C ASN A 644 -34.55 -0.25 3.45
N THR A 645 -33.36 0.16 3.92
CA THR A 645 -32.20 -0.74 4.06
C THR A 645 -31.98 -1.09 5.52
N HIS A 646 -32.11 -2.36 5.89
CA HIS A 646 -31.92 -2.83 7.28
C HIS A 646 -30.47 -3.16 7.63
N GLN A 647 -29.65 -3.49 6.63
CA GLN A 647 -28.23 -3.83 6.79
C GLN A 647 -27.39 -2.83 6.01
N TRP A 648 -26.93 -1.80 6.70
CA TRP A 648 -26.07 -0.79 6.11
C TRP A 648 -24.99 -0.33 7.09
N ARG A 649 -23.98 0.29 6.50
CA ARG A 649 -22.82 0.88 7.18
C ARG A 649 -22.37 2.08 6.39
N GLY A 650 -21.75 3.04 7.04
CA GLY A 650 -21.41 4.28 6.36
C GLY A 650 -20.62 5.28 7.20
N ILE A 651 -20.30 6.37 6.52
CA ILE A 651 -19.56 7.50 7.04
C ILE A 651 -20.45 8.73 6.90
N LEU A 652 -20.68 9.41 8.01
CA LEU A 652 -21.44 10.66 8.07
C LEU A 652 -20.48 11.77 8.47
N SER A 653 -20.22 12.72 7.58
CA SER A 653 -19.32 13.83 7.85
C SER A 653 -20.08 15.16 7.78
N PHE A 654 -19.77 16.07 8.70
CA PHE A 654 -20.42 17.38 8.79
C PHE A 654 -19.57 18.36 9.60
N GLN A 655 -19.91 19.65 9.52
CA GLN A 655 -19.26 20.70 10.30
C GLN A 655 -19.56 20.54 11.81
N SER A 656 -18.55 20.75 12.65
CA SER A 656 -18.70 20.71 14.10
C SER A 656 -19.69 21.77 14.60
N PRO A 657 -20.63 21.44 15.50
CA PRO A 657 -21.56 22.42 16.05
C PRO A 657 -20.88 23.47 16.95
N TRP A 658 -19.62 23.22 17.35
CA TRP A 658 -18.89 24.08 18.28
C TRP A 658 -17.80 24.93 17.62
N SER A 659 -17.40 24.59 16.39
CA SER A 659 -16.42 25.36 15.63
C SER A 659 -16.73 25.34 14.13
N SER A 660 -16.65 26.52 13.51
CA SER A 660 -16.92 26.71 12.09
C SER A 660 -15.84 26.14 11.16
N ASN A 661 -14.68 25.74 11.69
CA ASN A 661 -13.55 25.25 10.89
C ASN A 661 -13.15 23.80 11.21
N LYS A 662 -13.98 23.05 11.96
CA LYS A 662 -13.71 21.66 12.35
C LYS A 662 -14.75 20.72 11.76
N VAL A 663 -14.31 19.50 11.48
CA VAL A 663 -15.16 18.43 10.94
C VAL A 663 -15.44 17.39 12.01
N VAL A 664 -16.67 16.86 12.00
CA VAL A 664 -17.06 15.66 12.71
C VAL A 664 -17.33 14.58 11.68
N THR A 665 -16.69 13.42 11.82
CA THR A 665 -16.94 12.23 11.00
C THR A 665 -17.37 11.08 11.89
N ILE A 666 -18.58 10.59 11.69
CA ILE A 666 -19.14 9.43 12.38
C ILE A 666 -19.05 8.23 11.45
N LEU A 667 -18.27 7.22 11.84
CA LEU A 667 -18.29 5.88 11.26
C LEU A 667 -19.35 5.07 11.99
N THR A 668 -20.38 4.66 11.26
CA THR A 668 -21.56 4.02 11.84
C THR A 668 -22.03 2.83 11.03
N ALA A 669 -22.77 1.95 11.70
CA ALA A 669 -23.37 0.76 11.11
C ALA A 669 -24.60 0.34 11.92
N THR A 670 -25.50 -0.40 11.28
CA THR A 670 -26.73 -0.89 11.94
C THR A 670 -26.41 -1.89 13.05
N ASN A 671 -25.35 -2.70 12.91
CA ASN A 671 -24.90 -3.66 13.91
C ASN A 671 -23.38 -3.91 13.84
N THR A 672 -22.87 -4.75 14.74
CA THR A 672 -21.45 -5.09 14.87
C THR A 672 -20.89 -5.82 13.64
N GLU A 673 -21.65 -6.71 13.01
CA GLU A 673 -21.22 -7.41 11.79
C GLU A 673 -21.01 -6.43 10.62
N GLN A 674 -21.95 -5.49 10.47
CA GLN A 674 -21.87 -4.44 9.47
C GLN A 674 -20.72 -3.47 9.76
N LEU A 675 -20.43 -3.16 11.03
CA LEU A 675 -19.27 -2.34 11.37
C LEU A 675 -17.95 -3.02 10.97
N ASN A 676 -17.81 -4.33 11.19
CA ASN A 676 -16.62 -5.09 10.78
C ASN A 676 -16.42 -5.08 9.25
N LYS A 677 -17.50 -5.07 8.46
CA LYS A 677 -17.44 -4.94 7.00
C LYS A 677 -17.03 -3.53 6.53
N LEU A 678 -17.23 -2.50 7.35
CA LEU A 678 -17.02 -1.08 6.96
C LEU A 678 -15.58 -0.79 6.56
N TYR A 679 -14.58 -1.30 7.29
CA TYR A 679 -13.19 -1.06 6.92
C TYR A 679 -12.82 -1.68 5.56
N ASN A 680 -13.31 -2.90 5.31
CA ASN A 680 -13.09 -3.55 4.02
C ASN A 680 -13.72 -2.76 2.86
N ASP A 681 -14.84 -2.07 3.09
CA ASP A 681 -15.43 -1.19 2.07
C ASP A 681 -14.61 0.07 1.84
N ILE A 682 -14.17 0.73 2.92
CA ILE A 682 -13.31 1.91 2.86
C ILE A 682 -12.03 1.64 2.05
N LYS A 683 -11.54 0.39 2.12
CA LYS A 683 -10.35 -0.07 1.40
C LYS A 683 -10.57 -0.28 -0.10
N LYS A 684 -11.68 -0.91 -0.49
CA LYS A 684 -11.86 -1.38 -1.88
C LYS A 684 -11.84 -0.22 -2.85
N SER A 685 -10.85 -0.19 -3.75
CA SER A 685 -10.72 0.88 -4.76
C SER A 685 -11.97 1.03 -5.63
N GLU A 686 -12.61 -0.09 -6.03
CA GLU A 686 -13.90 -0.09 -6.76
C GLU A 686 -15.03 0.60 -5.98
N ARG A 687 -14.89 0.66 -4.65
CA ARG A 687 -15.88 1.24 -3.74
C ARG A 687 -15.57 2.66 -3.29
N GLN A 688 -14.49 3.26 -3.79
CA GLN A 688 -14.11 4.63 -3.46
C GLN A 688 -14.68 5.60 -4.51
N PRO A 689 -15.64 6.47 -4.13
CA PRO A 689 -16.13 7.49 -5.05
C PRO A 689 -15.01 8.47 -5.40
N LEU A 690 -14.97 8.93 -6.65
CA LEU A 690 -14.04 10.00 -7.09
C LEU A 690 -14.55 11.40 -6.70
N ASP A 691 -15.87 11.54 -6.52
CA ASP A 691 -16.51 12.81 -6.19
C ASP A 691 -16.48 13.10 -4.68
N ALA A 692 -16.49 14.39 -4.33
CA ALA A 692 -16.72 14.83 -2.96
C ALA A 692 -18.16 14.55 -2.51
N GLY A 693 -18.32 14.23 -1.22
CA GLY A 693 -19.61 14.04 -0.55
C GLY A 693 -19.48 14.26 0.96
N ASP A 694 -20.62 14.32 1.65
CA ASP A 694 -20.68 14.39 3.11
C ASP A 694 -21.17 13.07 3.73
N ILE A 695 -21.84 12.24 2.93
CA ILE A 695 -22.34 10.91 3.30
C ILE A 695 -21.78 9.87 2.38
N LEU A 696 -21.32 8.77 2.96
CA LEU A 696 -21.02 7.54 2.24
C LEU A 696 -21.77 6.38 2.86
N LEU A 697 -22.62 5.70 2.09
CA LEU A 697 -23.41 4.57 2.54
C LEU A 697 -23.09 3.33 1.71
N PHE A 698 -22.95 2.21 2.40
CA PHE A 698 -22.67 0.89 1.85
C PHE A 698 -23.77 -0.09 2.26
N SER A 699 -24.05 -1.03 1.37
CA SER A 699 -24.96 -2.15 1.57
C SER A 699 -24.35 -3.42 0.97
N ASP A 700 -24.84 -4.59 1.38
CA ASP A 700 -24.35 -5.87 0.83
C ASP A 700 -24.80 -6.11 -0.63
N ALA A 701 -25.83 -5.40 -1.11
CA ALA A 701 -26.29 -5.41 -2.50
C ALA A 701 -25.43 -4.55 -3.46
N ASP A 702 -24.17 -4.29 -3.10
CA ASP A 702 -23.17 -3.51 -3.85
C ASP A 702 -23.58 -2.07 -4.22
N SER A 703 -24.61 -1.52 -3.59
CA SER A 703 -24.97 -0.11 -3.79
C SER A 703 -24.12 0.79 -2.88
N ILE A 704 -23.31 1.62 -3.52
CA ILE A 704 -22.52 2.67 -2.87
C ILE A 704 -23.19 3.98 -3.18
N LYS A 705 -23.51 4.72 -2.12
CA LYS A 705 -24.11 6.04 -2.26
C LYS A 705 -23.19 7.07 -1.62
N ASN A 706 -22.51 7.83 -2.46
CA ASN A 706 -21.78 9.04 -2.05
C ASN A 706 -22.67 10.25 -2.34
N LEU A 707 -23.11 10.93 -1.28
CA LEU A 707 -24.16 11.93 -1.34
C LEU A 707 -23.75 13.19 -0.57
N SER A 708 -24.43 14.29 -0.87
CA SER A 708 -24.26 15.60 -0.22
C SER A 708 -25.58 16.10 0.34
N ILE A 709 -25.70 16.28 1.66
CA ILE A 709 -26.92 16.82 2.29
C ILE A 709 -26.70 18.00 3.25
N ASN A 710 -25.51 18.16 3.81
CA ASN A 710 -25.16 19.28 4.68
C ASN A 710 -24.29 20.30 3.94
N PRO A 711 -24.35 21.58 4.33
CA PRO A 711 -23.53 22.60 3.70
C PRO A 711 -22.04 22.33 3.94
N SER A 712 -21.24 22.58 2.90
CA SER A 712 -19.79 22.55 3.00
C SER A 712 -19.23 23.90 3.46
N PHE A 713 -17.97 23.93 3.87
CA PHE A 713 -17.23 25.13 4.21
C PHE A 713 -15.82 25.08 3.62
N LEU A 714 -15.27 26.26 3.33
CA LEU A 714 -13.94 26.41 2.72
C LEU A 714 -12.83 26.07 3.72
N SER A 715 -11.82 25.34 3.24
CA SER A 715 -10.58 25.04 3.94
C SER A 715 -9.39 25.33 3.03
N GLY A 716 -8.33 25.90 3.61
CA GLY A 716 -7.09 26.23 2.90
C GLY A 716 -7.03 27.68 2.43
N GLU A 717 -6.13 27.95 1.49
CA GLU A 717 -5.79 29.29 1.02
C GLU A 717 -5.70 29.32 -0.51
N LEU A 718 -6.35 30.32 -1.11
CA LEU A 718 -6.21 30.63 -2.54
C LEU A 718 -5.91 32.12 -2.75
N PRO A 719 -5.09 32.46 -3.76
CA PRO A 719 -4.97 33.84 -4.21
C PRO A 719 -6.36 34.41 -4.57
N PRO A 720 -6.66 35.69 -4.21
CA PRO A 720 -8.01 36.25 -4.39
C PRO A 720 -8.58 36.14 -5.81
N HIS A 721 -7.73 36.32 -6.82
CA HIS A 721 -8.15 36.20 -8.23
C HIS A 721 -8.57 34.77 -8.59
N ARG A 722 -7.89 33.74 -8.08
CA ARG A 722 -8.25 32.32 -8.29
C ARG A 722 -9.50 31.96 -7.50
N LEU A 723 -9.64 32.50 -6.28
CA LEU A 723 -10.83 32.28 -5.44
C LEU A 723 -12.10 32.82 -6.12
N VAL A 724 -12.05 34.02 -6.72
CA VAL A 724 -13.18 34.58 -7.47
C VAL A 724 -13.55 33.72 -8.66
N LEU A 725 -12.56 33.25 -9.43
CA LEU A 725 -12.80 32.36 -10.57
C LEU A 725 -13.41 31.03 -10.12
N TRP A 726 -12.87 30.42 -9.08
CA TRP A 726 -13.41 29.19 -8.50
C TRP A 726 -14.84 29.38 -7.98
N PHE A 727 -15.10 30.46 -7.24
CA PHE A 727 -16.43 30.77 -6.69
C PHE A 727 -17.48 30.88 -7.81
N PHE A 728 -17.21 31.67 -8.85
CA PHE A 728 -18.15 31.78 -9.97
C PHE A 728 -18.25 30.51 -10.82
N SER A 729 -17.24 29.64 -10.83
CA SER A 729 -17.31 28.33 -11.49
C SER A 729 -18.30 27.38 -10.81
N GLN A 730 -18.44 27.47 -9.47
CA GLN A 730 -19.41 26.68 -8.71
C GLN A 730 -20.81 27.32 -8.65
N HIS A 731 -20.88 28.65 -8.71
CA HIS A 731 -22.14 29.40 -8.61
C HIS A 731 -22.62 29.95 -9.95
N LEU A 732 -22.75 29.09 -10.96
CA LEU A 732 -23.14 29.48 -12.32
C LEU A 732 -24.48 30.25 -12.36
N PHE A 733 -25.47 29.84 -11.56
CA PHE A 733 -26.77 30.52 -11.49
C PHE A 733 -26.66 31.93 -10.90
N LEU A 734 -25.86 32.10 -9.86
CA LEU A 734 -25.61 33.42 -9.26
C LEU A 734 -24.86 34.32 -10.25
N LEU A 735 -23.89 33.78 -10.99
CA LEU A 735 -23.22 34.49 -12.07
C LEU A 735 -24.24 34.93 -13.14
N MET A 736 -25.14 34.04 -13.58
CA MET A 736 -26.21 34.38 -14.52
C MET A 736 -27.11 35.49 -13.97
N VAL A 737 -27.56 35.40 -12.71
CA VAL A 737 -28.41 36.43 -12.09
C VAL A 737 -27.70 37.78 -12.04
N ILE A 738 -26.42 37.81 -11.70
CA ILE A 738 -25.61 39.03 -11.70
C ILE A 738 -25.47 39.58 -13.13
N LEU A 739 -25.19 38.72 -14.12
CA LEU A 739 -25.08 39.13 -15.52
C LEU A 739 -26.40 39.69 -16.05
N PHE A 740 -27.53 39.00 -15.84
CA PHE A 740 -28.84 39.48 -16.27
C PHE A 740 -29.24 40.77 -15.56
N SER A 741 -28.99 40.86 -14.25
CA SER A 741 -29.25 42.09 -13.50
C SER A 741 -28.40 43.25 -14.03
N SER A 742 -27.11 43.02 -14.27
CA SER A 742 -26.21 44.05 -14.79
C SER A 742 -26.63 44.52 -16.20
N LEU A 743 -27.01 43.60 -17.08
CA LEU A 743 -27.56 43.92 -18.41
C LEU A 743 -28.85 44.72 -18.30
N LEU A 744 -29.75 44.36 -17.38
CA LEU A 744 -31.02 45.06 -17.16
C LEU A 744 -30.77 46.48 -16.63
N PHE A 745 -29.86 46.66 -15.68
CA PHE A 745 -29.44 47.96 -15.18
C PHE A 745 -28.79 48.83 -16.26
N ILE A 746 -27.88 48.27 -17.07
CA ILE A 746 -27.24 48.98 -18.17
C ILE A 746 -28.28 49.38 -19.22
N SER A 747 -29.20 48.48 -19.58
CA SER A 747 -30.28 48.75 -20.52
C SER A 747 -31.21 49.86 -20.02
N PHE A 748 -31.61 49.81 -18.74
CA PHE A 748 -32.44 50.85 -18.12
C PHE A 748 -31.72 52.21 -18.06
N TYR A 749 -30.43 52.21 -17.73
CA TYR A 749 -29.60 53.41 -17.73
C TYR A 749 -29.49 54.04 -19.13
N LEU A 750 -29.17 53.23 -20.15
CA LEU A 750 -29.06 53.67 -21.54
C LEU A 750 -30.42 54.15 -22.08
N TYR A 751 -31.50 53.44 -21.81
CA TYR A 751 -32.86 53.86 -22.18
C TYR A 751 -33.19 55.24 -21.62
N ASN A 752 -32.93 55.48 -20.33
CA ASN A 752 -33.17 56.78 -19.71
C ASN A 752 -32.27 57.87 -20.30
N LYS A 753 -31.01 57.58 -20.59
CA LYS A 753 -30.09 58.52 -21.27
C LYS A 753 -30.56 58.87 -22.68
N PHE A 754 -31.00 57.88 -23.47
CA PHE A 754 -31.52 58.12 -24.82
C PHE A 754 -32.83 58.90 -24.79
N LYS A 755 -33.74 58.60 -23.86
CA LYS A 755 -34.98 59.36 -23.67
C LYS A 755 -34.74 60.82 -23.25
N GLN A 756 -33.75 61.05 -22.38
CA GLN A 756 -33.30 62.42 -22.04
C GLN A 756 -32.73 63.13 -23.27
N HIS A 757 -31.91 62.46 -24.08
CA HIS A 757 -31.34 63.05 -25.28
C HIS A 757 -32.39 63.36 -26.35
N GLU A 758 -33.37 62.47 -26.54
CA GLU A 758 -34.54 62.69 -27.40
C GLU A 758 -35.32 63.93 -26.96
N SER A 759 -35.63 64.04 -25.67
CA SER A 759 -36.35 65.20 -25.13
C SER A 759 -35.61 66.52 -25.39
N LYS A 760 -34.27 66.53 -25.20
CA LYS A 760 -33.44 67.70 -25.49
C LYS A 760 -33.46 68.06 -26.98
N ARG A 761 -33.37 67.08 -27.88
CA ARG A 761 -33.46 67.31 -29.33
C ARG A 761 -34.82 67.86 -29.74
N LEU A 762 -35.91 67.26 -29.24
CA LEU A 762 -37.27 67.73 -29.51
C LEU A 762 -37.50 69.15 -28.98
N THR A 763 -37.00 69.48 -27.79
CA THR A 763 -37.07 70.86 -27.28
C THR A 763 -36.24 71.85 -28.11
N LYS A 764 -35.11 71.42 -28.69
CA LYS A 764 -34.30 72.27 -29.57
C LYS A 764 -35.02 72.54 -30.90
N VAL A 765 -35.56 71.50 -31.53
CA VAL A 765 -36.36 71.62 -32.76
C VAL A 765 -37.60 72.47 -32.53
N LYS A 766 -38.31 72.30 -31.41
CA LYS A 766 -39.47 73.12 -31.07
C LYS A 766 -39.11 74.60 -30.91
N ARG A 767 -37.96 74.92 -30.29
CA ARG A 767 -37.47 76.30 -30.20
C ARG A 767 -37.06 76.89 -31.54
N GLU A 768 -36.52 76.10 -32.46
CA GLU A 768 -36.19 76.53 -33.83
C GLU A 768 -37.43 76.74 -34.71
N TYR A 769 -38.57 76.10 -34.41
CA TYR A 769 -39.85 76.35 -35.08
C TYR A 769 -40.64 77.54 -34.49
N GLU A 770 -40.38 77.90 -33.23
CA GLU A 770 -41.03 79.03 -32.53
C GLU A 770 -40.26 80.36 -32.67
N SER A 771 -39.04 80.33 -33.21
CA SER A 771 -38.24 81.50 -33.63
C SER A 771 -38.35 81.75 -35.12
#